data_AF-A0A9X7G6K0-F1
#
_entry.id   AF-A0A9X7G6K0-F1
#
_cell.length_a   1.000
_cell.length_b   1.000
_cell.length_c   1.000
_cell.angle_alpha   90.00
_cell.angle_beta   90.00
_cell.angle_gamma   90.00
#
_symmetry.space_group_name_H-M   'P 1'
#
loop_
_entity.id
_entity.type
_entity.pdbx_description
1 polymer ?
#
loop_
_entity_poly.entity_id
_entity_poly.type
_entity_poly.pdbx_seq_one_letter_code
_entity_poly.pdbx_strand_id
1 'polypeptide(L)'
;MVVKEKVVNEMQEVKKMIDTLVNNGQQALQALESFTQEEIDNIVHEMALAGVDQHMPLAKLAVEETGRGVYEDKCIKNIFATEYIWHSIKQDKTVGIIHEDPHEEIIEIAEPVGVVAGVTPVTNPTSTTMFKALIAIKTRNPIIFAFHPSAQKCSVAAAKTVYDAAMKAGAPKHCIQWIERPSVEATKQLMNHDGVALVLATGGAGMVKSAYSTGKPALGVGPGNVPCYIEKSAHVKRAVNDLILSKTFDNGMICASEQAIIVDKEIYDDVKTEMIENSCYFVTEEERKKLEKLVINENTCAVNSDIVGKSAQYIADLVGITVPGHTKMLVAEIQGIGAAYPLSREKLSPVLACVKANSLEEGFTYCEEMLNLGGLGHSAVIHSTNKDVQKQFGLRLKACRLIVNAPSSQGGIGDIYNGFIPSLTLGCGSYGKNSVSQNVTATHLLNIKRLANRKKNMQWFKLPPKIYFEKHATAYLANMPNISRAFIVTDPGMVEHGYVDTVAHYLNKHANDVKVEVFFEVEPDPSDETVFKGAEMMKSFKPDVIIALGGGSAMDAAKGMWLFYEHPETTFYGIKQKFLDIRKRTCKYPELGNKAQFVAIPTTSGTGSEVTPFAVITDKKNNIKYPLADYELTPDVAIVDPQFVMTVPPHVTADTGMDVLTHAIEAYVSVMANDYTDGLALKAIDLVFKYLPRAYKDGNDEEAREKMHNASAIAGMAFANAFLGINHSLAHKIGPEFHIPHGRANAILMPHVVRYNAIKPRKHALFPKYEHFVADERYAHIARMLGLPASSAAEGVESLVRAIIELGKSLNINMSIAGQGVDKEQFEEVVGVLAERAFEDQCTTANPKLPLISELKEIYMEAYKGE
;
A
#
# COMPACT_ATOMS: atom_id res chain seq x y z
N MET A 1 29.25 -42.39 -32.82
CA MET A 1 27.92 -42.03 -33.38
C MET A 1 26.79 -42.76 -32.66
N VAL A 2 26.87 -44.08 -32.46
CA VAL A 2 25.83 -44.90 -31.79
C VAL A 2 25.40 -44.42 -30.39
N VAL A 3 26.32 -43.93 -29.56
CA VAL A 3 25.98 -43.39 -28.21
C VAL A 3 25.23 -42.05 -28.30
N LYS A 4 25.54 -41.20 -29.29
CA LYS A 4 24.82 -39.93 -29.50
C LYS A 4 23.40 -40.18 -30.03
N GLU A 5 23.22 -41.17 -30.90
CA GLU A 5 21.94 -41.52 -31.49
C GLU A 5 20.96 -42.13 -30.47
N LYS A 6 21.48 -42.96 -29.55
CA LYS A 6 20.69 -43.53 -28.44
C LYS A 6 20.19 -42.45 -27.46
N VAL A 7 21.04 -41.49 -27.09
CA VAL A 7 20.68 -40.37 -26.20
C VAL A 7 19.65 -39.44 -26.85
N VAL A 8 19.80 -39.16 -28.15
CA VAL A 8 18.82 -38.33 -28.89
C VAL A 8 17.44 -39.01 -28.95
N ASN A 9 17.40 -40.32 -29.22
CA ASN A 9 16.13 -41.08 -29.24
C ASN A 9 15.47 -41.13 -27.85
N GLU A 10 16.26 -41.32 -26.79
CA GLU A 10 15.73 -41.32 -25.42
C GLU A 10 15.16 -39.95 -25.01
N MET A 11 15.81 -38.85 -25.40
CA MET A 11 15.30 -37.50 -25.18
C MET A 11 14.00 -37.21 -25.96
N GLN A 12 13.88 -37.73 -27.18
CA GLN A 12 12.66 -37.58 -27.99
C GLN A 12 11.47 -38.36 -27.40
N GLU A 13 11.71 -39.57 -26.90
CA GLU A 13 10.69 -40.39 -26.24
C GLU A 13 10.20 -39.74 -24.93
N VAL A 14 11.11 -39.20 -24.11
CA VAL A 14 10.74 -38.45 -22.90
C VAL A 14 9.89 -37.24 -23.25
N LYS A 15 10.29 -36.47 -24.28
CA LYS A 15 9.54 -35.30 -24.73
C LYS A 15 8.12 -35.68 -25.16
N LYS A 16 7.98 -36.69 -26.01
CA LYS A 16 6.67 -37.15 -26.49
C LYS A 16 5.75 -37.59 -25.35
N MET A 17 6.30 -38.27 -24.33
CA MET A 17 5.56 -38.64 -23.13
C MET A 17 5.07 -37.39 -22.38
N ILE A 18 5.95 -36.42 -22.13
CA ILE A 18 5.58 -35.18 -21.41
C ILE A 18 4.53 -34.38 -22.21
N ASP A 19 4.73 -34.20 -23.52
CA ASP A 19 3.78 -33.48 -24.39
C ASP A 19 2.39 -34.14 -24.33
N THR A 20 2.34 -35.48 -24.32
CA THR A 20 1.07 -36.24 -24.19
C THR A 20 0.41 -35.99 -22.84
N LEU A 21 1.15 -36.09 -21.73
CA LEU A 21 0.63 -35.87 -20.38
C LEU A 21 0.07 -34.45 -20.23
N VAL A 22 0.79 -33.45 -20.73
CA VAL A 22 0.38 -32.04 -20.65
C VAL A 22 -0.84 -31.76 -21.53
N ASN A 23 -0.89 -32.30 -22.75
CA ASN A 23 -2.06 -32.16 -23.62
C ASN A 23 -3.32 -32.77 -22.98
N ASN A 24 -3.19 -33.95 -22.37
CA ASN A 24 -4.30 -34.56 -21.63
C ASN A 24 -4.70 -33.72 -20.41
N GLY A 25 -3.73 -33.14 -19.71
CA GLY A 25 -3.98 -32.22 -18.60
C GLY A 25 -4.75 -30.98 -19.05
N GLN A 26 -4.40 -30.40 -20.19
CA GLN A 26 -5.11 -29.25 -20.77
C GLN A 26 -6.56 -29.58 -21.14
N GLN A 27 -6.82 -30.77 -21.67
CA GLN A 27 -8.19 -31.23 -21.92
C GLN A 27 -9.00 -31.43 -20.63
N ALA A 28 -8.38 -31.98 -19.59
CA ALA A 28 -9.01 -32.12 -18.28
C ALA A 28 -9.30 -30.75 -17.65
N LEU A 29 -8.41 -29.77 -17.80
CA LEU A 29 -8.57 -28.41 -17.32
C LEU A 29 -9.80 -27.76 -17.95
N GLN A 30 -9.94 -27.87 -19.28
CA GLN A 30 -11.10 -27.35 -20.01
C GLN A 30 -12.41 -28.02 -19.55
N ALA A 31 -12.39 -29.33 -19.29
CA ALA A 31 -13.58 -30.02 -18.80
C ALA A 31 -14.00 -29.55 -17.39
N LEU A 32 -13.02 -29.31 -16.50
CA LEU A 32 -13.24 -28.84 -15.13
C LEU A 32 -13.81 -27.41 -15.05
N GLU A 33 -13.70 -26.61 -16.12
CA GLU A 33 -14.18 -25.21 -16.13
C GLU A 33 -15.68 -25.11 -15.85
N SER A 34 -16.46 -26.06 -16.34
CA SER A 34 -17.93 -26.11 -16.20
C SER A 34 -18.43 -26.62 -14.85
N PHE A 35 -17.54 -27.12 -14.00
CA PHE A 35 -17.92 -27.76 -12.75
C PHE A 35 -18.31 -26.70 -11.70
N THR A 36 -19.38 -26.98 -10.98
CA THR A 36 -19.86 -26.19 -9.85
C THR A 36 -19.02 -26.43 -8.60
N GLN A 37 -19.16 -25.55 -7.59
CA GLN A 37 -18.50 -25.74 -6.29
C GLN A 37 -18.86 -27.08 -5.65
N GLU A 38 -20.15 -27.46 -5.69
CA GLU A 38 -20.65 -28.69 -5.08
C GLU A 38 -20.08 -29.95 -5.76
N GLU A 39 -19.99 -29.96 -7.10
CA GLU A 39 -19.39 -31.09 -7.83
C GLU A 39 -17.90 -31.25 -7.51
N ILE A 40 -17.15 -30.15 -7.43
CA ILE A 40 -15.74 -30.18 -7.04
C ILE A 40 -15.58 -30.64 -5.58
N ASP A 41 -16.43 -30.16 -4.68
CA ASP A 41 -16.39 -30.53 -3.26
C ASP A 41 -16.69 -32.02 -3.08
N ASN A 42 -17.67 -32.56 -3.81
CA ASN A 42 -17.99 -33.98 -3.82
C ASN A 42 -16.82 -34.83 -4.33
N ILE A 43 -16.19 -34.43 -5.46
CA ILE A 43 -15.02 -35.14 -5.99
C ILE A 43 -13.89 -35.19 -4.97
N VAL A 44 -13.55 -34.06 -4.35
CA VAL A 44 -12.45 -33.98 -3.38
C VAL A 44 -12.77 -34.73 -2.10
N HIS A 45 -14.03 -34.73 -1.67
CA HIS A 45 -14.48 -35.54 -0.52
C HIS A 45 -14.28 -37.03 -0.78
N GLU A 46 -14.72 -37.54 -1.94
CA GLU A 46 -14.54 -38.95 -2.32
C GLU A 46 -13.06 -39.33 -2.46
N MET A 47 -12.22 -38.42 -2.98
CA MET A 47 -10.77 -38.58 -2.99
C MET A 47 -10.20 -38.71 -1.58
N ALA A 48 -10.63 -37.86 -0.64
CA ALA A 48 -10.17 -37.89 0.73
C ALA A 48 -10.58 -39.19 1.44
N LEU A 49 -11.84 -39.63 1.27
CA LEU A 49 -12.33 -40.90 1.82
C LEU A 49 -11.53 -42.10 1.30
N ALA A 50 -11.26 -42.16 -0.01
CA ALA A 50 -10.46 -43.23 -0.59
C ALA A 50 -9.02 -43.22 -0.08
N GLY A 51 -8.42 -42.04 0.10
CA GLY A 51 -7.08 -41.89 0.66
C GLY A 51 -7.00 -42.32 2.12
N VAL A 52 -8.00 -41.96 2.95
CA VAL A 52 -8.11 -42.41 4.35
C VAL A 52 -8.29 -43.93 4.39
N ASP A 53 -9.18 -44.51 3.58
CA ASP A 53 -9.39 -45.98 3.54
C ASP A 53 -8.09 -46.73 3.21
N GLN A 54 -7.30 -46.23 2.27
CA GLN A 54 -6.04 -46.84 1.83
C GLN A 54 -4.80 -46.43 2.63
N HIS A 55 -4.96 -45.73 3.77
CA HIS A 55 -3.84 -45.21 4.57
C HIS A 55 -2.81 -46.29 4.94
N MET A 56 -3.27 -47.47 5.38
CA MET A 56 -2.42 -48.60 5.79
C MET A 56 -1.74 -49.31 4.61
N PRO A 57 -2.45 -49.77 3.55
CA PRO A 57 -1.79 -50.38 2.39
C PRO A 57 -0.73 -49.50 1.74
N LEU A 58 -1.02 -48.20 1.59
CA LEU A 58 -0.09 -47.24 1.01
C LEU A 58 1.14 -47.01 1.90
N ALA A 59 0.94 -46.92 3.22
CA ALA A 59 2.04 -46.79 4.17
C ALA A 59 2.98 -48.00 4.12
N LYS A 60 2.43 -49.21 4.06
CA LYS A 60 3.19 -50.46 3.97
C LYS A 60 4.05 -50.48 2.70
N LEU A 61 3.44 -50.18 1.55
CA LEU A 61 4.13 -50.14 0.27
C LEU A 61 5.26 -49.09 0.25
N ALA A 62 5.05 -47.94 0.89
CA ALA A 62 6.09 -46.92 1.01
C ALA A 62 7.29 -47.39 1.86
N VAL A 63 7.06 -48.08 2.98
CA VAL A 63 8.17 -48.65 3.79
C VAL A 63 8.90 -49.75 3.01
N GLU A 64 8.17 -50.65 2.36
CA GLU A 64 8.75 -51.76 1.59
C GLU A 64 9.57 -51.28 0.39
N GLU A 65 9.07 -50.29 -0.35
CA GLU A 65 9.76 -49.76 -1.53
C GLU A 65 10.97 -48.89 -1.16
N THR A 66 10.80 -47.98 -0.19
CA THR A 66 11.86 -47.01 0.14
C THR A 66 12.88 -47.57 1.13
N GLY A 67 12.49 -48.56 1.94
CA GLY A 67 13.26 -49.06 3.07
C GLY A 67 13.42 -48.04 4.20
N ARG A 68 12.59 -47.00 4.26
CA ARG A 68 12.73 -45.86 5.20
C ARG A 68 11.48 -45.64 6.03
N GLY A 69 11.69 -45.23 7.27
CA GLY A 69 10.63 -44.80 8.17
C GLY A 69 10.00 -45.90 8.99
N VAL A 70 8.84 -45.58 9.56
CA VAL A 70 8.06 -46.43 10.46
C VAL A 70 6.66 -46.59 9.86
N TYR A 71 6.15 -47.82 9.83
CA TYR A 71 4.89 -48.16 9.17
C TYR A 71 3.70 -47.41 9.79
N GLU A 72 3.61 -47.44 11.12
CA GLU A 72 2.55 -46.81 11.91
C GLU A 72 2.53 -45.29 11.71
N ASP A 73 3.71 -44.65 11.70
CA ASP A 73 3.81 -43.21 11.49
C ASP A 73 3.42 -42.81 10.06
N LYS A 74 3.74 -43.63 9.06
CA LYS A 74 3.27 -43.39 7.68
C LYS A 74 1.75 -43.56 7.55
N CYS A 75 1.12 -44.43 8.34
CA CYS A 75 -0.33 -44.54 8.40
C CYS A 75 -0.93 -43.20 8.88
N ILE A 76 -0.39 -42.64 9.97
CA ILE A 76 -0.82 -41.34 10.51
C ILE A 76 -0.58 -40.22 9.48
N LYS A 77 0.55 -40.22 8.78
CA LYS A 77 0.84 -39.23 7.72
C LYS A 77 -0.15 -39.29 6.56
N ASN A 78 -0.61 -40.48 6.19
CA ASN A 78 -1.60 -40.66 5.14
C ASN A 78 -2.99 -40.17 5.59
N ILE A 79 -3.38 -40.44 6.84
CA ILE A 79 -4.61 -39.88 7.44
C ILE A 79 -4.53 -38.35 7.48
N PHE A 80 -3.42 -37.78 7.95
CA PHE A 80 -3.21 -36.34 7.95
C PHE A 80 -3.34 -35.74 6.54
N ALA A 81 -2.68 -36.34 5.54
CA ALA A 81 -2.69 -35.84 4.17
C ALA A 81 -4.05 -35.89 3.46
N THR A 82 -5.06 -36.50 4.09
CA THR A 82 -6.38 -36.70 3.52
C THR A 82 -7.45 -36.04 4.40
N GLU A 83 -7.67 -36.54 5.60
CA GLU A 83 -8.70 -36.06 6.51
C GLU A 83 -8.46 -34.61 6.96
N TYR A 84 -7.28 -34.30 7.51
CA TYR A 84 -6.97 -32.93 7.97
C TYR A 84 -6.97 -31.93 6.80
N ILE A 85 -6.42 -32.34 5.66
CA ILE A 85 -6.42 -31.50 4.44
C ILE A 85 -7.85 -31.22 3.99
N TRP A 86 -8.71 -32.24 3.88
CA TRP A 86 -10.12 -32.06 3.53
C TRP A 86 -10.83 -31.12 4.49
N HIS A 87 -10.66 -31.31 5.80
CA HIS A 87 -11.28 -30.46 6.81
C HIS A 87 -10.85 -29.00 6.69
N SER A 88 -9.61 -28.74 6.30
CA SER A 88 -9.10 -27.39 6.10
C SER A 88 -9.62 -26.69 4.84
N ILE A 89 -9.88 -27.43 3.75
CA ILE A 89 -10.24 -26.84 2.45
C ILE A 89 -11.72 -26.99 2.07
N LYS A 90 -12.50 -27.80 2.78
CA LYS A 90 -13.89 -28.12 2.38
C LYS A 90 -14.80 -26.90 2.30
N GLN A 91 -14.53 -25.84 3.07
CA GLN A 91 -15.31 -24.59 3.04
C GLN A 91 -14.70 -23.51 2.15
N ASP A 92 -13.54 -23.75 1.54
CA ASP A 92 -12.93 -22.79 0.63
C ASP A 92 -13.82 -22.64 -0.61
N LYS A 93 -14.17 -21.39 -0.94
CA LYS A 93 -14.82 -21.05 -2.21
C LYS A 93 -13.74 -20.95 -3.28
N THR A 94 -13.83 -21.80 -4.29
CA THR A 94 -12.82 -21.97 -5.35
C THR A 94 -13.41 -21.91 -6.77
N VAL A 95 -14.73 -21.76 -6.88
CA VAL A 95 -15.48 -21.70 -8.13
C VAL A 95 -16.27 -20.39 -8.24
N GLY A 96 -16.11 -19.68 -9.35
CA GLY A 96 -16.90 -18.49 -9.66
C GLY A 96 -16.64 -17.33 -8.70
N ILE A 97 -17.70 -16.62 -8.32
CA ILE A 97 -17.62 -15.50 -7.38
C ILE A 97 -17.38 -16.04 -5.97
N ILE A 98 -16.26 -15.65 -5.37
CA ILE A 98 -15.86 -16.12 -4.04
C ILE A 98 -16.10 -15.07 -2.95
N HIS A 99 -16.10 -13.78 -3.33
CA HIS A 99 -16.31 -12.67 -2.44
C HIS A 99 -16.96 -11.50 -3.18
N GLU A 100 -17.98 -10.88 -2.58
CA GLU A 100 -18.62 -9.65 -3.06
C GLU A 100 -18.65 -8.66 -1.90
N ASP A 101 -18.00 -7.52 -2.07
CA ASP A 101 -18.05 -6.41 -1.13
C ASP A 101 -18.90 -5.28 -1.75
N PRO A 102 -20.17 -5.13 -1.36
CA PRO A 102 -21.04 -4.08 -1.89
C PRO A 102 -20.66 -2.69 -1.39
N HIS A 103 -19.84 -2.57 -0.32
CA HIS A 103 -19.42 -1.28 0.22
C HIS A 103 -18.19 -0.72 -0.48
N GLU A 104 -17.26 -1.60 -0.87
CA GLU A 104 -16.12 -1.23 -1.73
C GLU A 104 -16.42 -1.40 -3.23
N GLU A 105 -17.57 -1.97 -3.58
CA GLU A 105 -18.01 -2.28 -4.94
C GLU A 105 -17.00 -3.14 -5.71
N ILE A 106 -16.48 -4.17 -5.03
CA ILE A 106 -15.49 -5.12 -5.56
C ILE A 106 -16.05 -6.55 -5.52
N ILE A 107 -15.90 -7.26 -6.63
CA ILE A 107 -16.19 -8.70 -6.75
C ILE A 107 -14.88 -9.44 -7.02
N GLU A 108 -14.59 -10.46 -6.21
CA GLU A 108 -13.47 -11.37 -6.41
C GLU A 108 -13.95 -12.71 -7.01
N ILE A 109 -13.30 -13.13 -8.10
CA ILE A 109 -13.67 -14.32 -8.88
C ILE A 109 -12.47 -15.27 -8.94
N ALA A 110 -12.67 -16.53 -8.55
CA ALA A 110 -11.64 -17.56 -8.56
C ALA A 110 -11.52 -18.25 -9.92
N GLU A 111 -10.27 -18.33 -10.38
CA GLU A 111 -9.85 -19.03 -11.61
C GLU A 111 -8.75 -20.05 -11.27
N PRO A 112 -8.78 -21.27 -11.84
CA PRO A 112 -7.64 -22.20 -11.72
C PRO A 112 -6.36 -21.56 -12.26
N VAL A 113 -5.21 -21.94 -11.70
CA VAL A 113 -3.90 -21.54 -12.26
C VAL A 113 -3.61 -22.26 -13.58
N GLY A 114 -4.14 -23.47 -13.78
CA GLY A 114 -3.96 -24.32 -14.95
C GLY A 114 -3.41 -25.70 -14.61
N VAL A 115 -2.63 -26.30 -15.51
CA VAL A 115 -1.99 -27.60 -15.24
C VAL A 115 -0.82 -27.44 -14.27
N VAL A 116 -0.84 -28.19 -13.18
CA VAL A 116 0.18 -28.15 -12.12
C VAL A 116 1.19 -29.29 -12.29
N ALA A 117 2.49 -28.99 -12.21
CA ALA A 117 3.53 -30.00 -12.08
C ALA A 117 3.84 -30.26 -10.60
N GLY A 118 3.52 -31.47 -10.12
CA GLY A 118 3.74 -31.89 -8.73
C GLY A 118 5.02 -32.70 -8.55
N VAL A 119 6.05 -32.13 -7.93
CA VAL A 119 7.28 -32.87 -7.59
C VAL A 119 7.20 -33.41 -6.17
N THR A 120 7.47 -34.70 -5.95
CA THR A 120 7.37 -35.34 -4.62
C THR A 120 8.70 -35.89 -4.10
N PRO A 121 8.92 -35.89 -2.76
CA PRO A 121 10.13 -36.42 -2.17
C PRO A 121 10.00 -37.93 -1.87
N VAL A 122 11.15 -38.60 -1.69
CA VAL A 122 11.22 -40.00 -1.23
C VAL A 122 10.79 -40.19 0.23
N THR A 123 10.81 -39.14 1.06
CA THR A 123 10.50 -39.20 2.50
C THR A 123 9.00 -39.29 2.79
N ASN A 124 8.19 -38.55 2.01
CA ASN A 124 6.75 -38.43 2.17
C ASN A 124 5.99 -38.79 0.87
N PRO A 125 6.24 -39.96 0.25
CA PRO A 125 5.84 -40.18 -1.14
C PRO A 125 4.32 -40.25 -1.32
N THR A 126 3.63 -41.08 -0.53
CA THR A 126 2.18 -41.28 -0.63
C THR A 126 1.38 -40.07 -0.12
N SER A 127 1.73 -39.60 1.07
CA SER A 127 1.06 -38.49 1.75
C SER A 127 1.17 -37.18 0.95
N THR A 128 2.36 -36.82 0.43
CA THR A 128 2.51 -35.61 -0.41
C THR A 128 1.71 -35.72 -1.71
N THR A 129 1.64 -36.92 -2.30
CA THR A 129 0.88 -37.16 -3.52
C THR A 129 -0.61 -36.92 -3.31
N MET A 130 -1.19 -37.50 -2.25
CA MET A 130 -2.61 -37.31 -1.93
C MET A 130 -2.92 -35.86 -1.55
N PHE A 131 -2.11 -35.24 -0.68
CA PHE A 131 -2.24 -33.83 -0.31
C PHE A 131 -2.28 -32.92 -1.55
N LYS A 132 -1.30 -33.04 -2.46
CA LYS A 132 -1.23 -32.21 -3.66
C LYS A 132 -2.39 -32.45 -4.62
N ALA A 133 -2.83 -33.69 -4.76
CA ALA A 133 -3.98 -34.03 -5.59
C ALA A 133 -5.27 -33.38 -5.06
N LEU A 134 -5.53 -33.47 -3.75
CA LEU A 134 -6.72 -32.89 -3.13
C LEU A 134 -6.78 -31.37 -3.33
N ILE A 135 -5.70 -30.64 -3.02
CA ILE A 135 -5.69 -29.18 -3.16
C ILE A 135 -5.74 -28.71 -4.63
N ALA A 136 -5.17 -29.47 -5.56
CA ALA A 136 -5.20 -29.16 -6.99
C ALA A 136 -6.61 -29.35 -7.56
N ILE A 137 -7.26 -30.48 -7.27
CA ILE A 137 -8.61 -30.74 -7.76
C ILE A 137 -9.65 -29.83 -7.09
N LYS A 138 -9.50 -29.50 -5.79
CA LYS A 138 -10.35 -28.51 -5.09
C LYS A 138 -10.36 -27.15 -5.79
N THR A 139 -9.31 -26.85 -6.56
CA THR A 139 -9.15 -25.59 -7.31
C THR A 139 -9.30 -25.76 -8.81
N ARG A 140 -9.87 -26.88 -9.28
CA ARG A 140 -10.10 -27.19 -10.70
C ARG A 140 -8.82 -27.27 -11.53
N ASN A 141 -7.68 -27.58 -10.90
CA ASN A 141 -6.40 -27.74 -11.57
C ASN A 141 -6.06 -29.23 -11.77
N PRO A 142 -5.87 -29.70 -13.01
CA PRO A 142 -5.24 -30.98 -13.26
C PRO A 142 -3.78 -30.97 -12.78
N ILE A 143 -3.32 -32.12 -12.29
CA ILE A 143 -1.96 -32.26 -11.77
C ILE A 143 -1.21 -33.43 -12.43
N ILE A 144 0.04 -33.18 -12.80
CA ILE A 144 0.96 -34.16 -13.36
C ILE A 144 2.13 -34.32 -12.40
N PHE A 145 2.31 -35.53 -11.88
CA PHE A 145 3.35 -35.80 -10.90
C PHE A 145 4.68 -36.27 -11.51
N ALA A 146 5.76 -35.72 -10.98
CA ALA A 146 7.12 -36.23 -11.13
C ALA A 146 7.58 -36.80 -9.79
N PHE A 147 7.48 -38.12 -9.63
CA PHE A 147 7.84 -38.81 -8.40
C PHE A 147 9.34 -39.09 -8.31
N HIS A 148 9.85 -39.22 -7.08
CA HIS A 148 11.22 -39.67 -6.86
C HIS A 148 11.39 -41.13 -7.32
N PRO A 149 12.46 -41.49 -8.07
CA PRO A 149 12.64 -42.85 -8.61
C PRO A 149 12.59 -43.96 -7.56
N SER A 150 13.14 -43.73 -6.36
CA SER A 150 13.13 -44.68 -5.24
C SER A 150 11.78 -44.82 -4.52
N ALA A 151 10.73 -44.12 -4.96
CA ALA A 151 9.40 -44.16 -4.36
C ALA A 151 8.29 -44.13 -5.43
N GLN A 152 8.60 -44.60 -6.65
CA GLN A 152 7.71 -44.52 -7.79
C GLN A 152 6.44 -45.34 -7.57
N LYS A 153 6.56 -46.60 -7.14
CA LYS A 153 5.43 -47.54 -7.06
C LYS A 153 4.42 -47.11 -6.00
N CYS A 154 4.88 -46.73 -4.80
CA CYS A 154 4.00 -46.27 -3.73
C CYS A 154 3.33 -44.94 -4.09
N SER A 155 4.05 -44.01 -4.73
CA SER A 155 3.47 -42.74 -5.17
C SER A 155 2.42 -42.92 -6.28
N VAL A 156 2.68 -43.82 -7.24
CA VAL A 156 1.71 -44.19 -8.28
C VAL A 156 0.47 -44.84 -7.66
N ALA A 157 0.63 -45.73 -6.68
CA ALA A 157 -0.50 -46.34 -5.98
C ALA A 157 -1.37 -45.28 -5.27
N ALA A 158 -0.74 -44.30 -4.62
CA ALA A 158 -1.44 -43.20 -3.97
C ALA A 158 -2.18 -42.31 -4.99
N ALA A 159 -1.51 -41.88 -6.08
CA ALA A 159 -2.14 -41.08 -7.14
C ALA A 159 -3.29 -41.83 -7.81
N LYS A 160 -3.11 -43.13 -8.08
CA LYS A 160 -4.14 -43.98 -8.67
C LYS A 160 -5.36 -44.12 -7.75
N THR A 161 -5.16 -44.28 -6.44
CA THR A 161 -6.24 -44.38 -5.46
C THR A 161 -7.16 -43.16 -5.53
N VAL A 162 -6.58 -41.95 -5.43
CA VAL A 162 -7.37 -40.72 -5.48
C VAL A 162 -7.89 -40.40 -6.88
N TYR A 163 -7.17 -40.79 -7.95
CA TYR A 163 -7.65 -40.65 -9.33
C TYR A 163 -8.88 -41.51 -9.61
N ASP A 164 -8.84 -42.79 -9.24
CA ASP A 164 -9.95 -43.72 -9.47
C ASP A 164 -11.21 -43.27 -8.68
N ALA A 165 -11.02 -42.74 -7.46
CA ALA A 165 -12.10 -42.14 -6.67
C ALA A 165 -12.66 -40.86 -7.33
N ALA A 166 -11.79 -39.96 -7.78
CA ALA A 166 -12.20 -38.74 -8.48
C ALA A 166 -13.01 -39.07 -9.74
N MET A 167 -12.53 -40.01 -10.55
CA MET A 167 -13.21 -40.49 -11.76
C MET A 167 -14.59 -41.08 -11.45
N LYS A 168 -14.72 -41.87 -10.38
CA LYS A 168 -16.01 -42.43 -9.94
C LYS A 168 -16.97 -41.33 -9.48
N ALA A 169 -16.45 -40.24 -8.90
CA ALA A 169 -17.22 -39.08 -8.45
C ALA A 169 -17.54 -38.07 -9.57
N GLY A 170 -17.11 -38.32 -10.82
CA GLY A 170 -17.45 -37.51 -11.99
C GLY A 170 -16.32 -36.62 -12.53
N ALA A 171 -15.11 -36.69 -11.98
CA ALA A 171 -13.97 -35.93 -12.51
C ALA A 171 -13.61 -36.38 -13.93
N PRO A 172 -13.07 -35.48 -14.78
CA PRO A 172 -12.65 -35.84 -16.13
C PRO A 172 -11.42 -36.75 -16.12
N LYS A 173 -11.30 -37.55 -17.18
CA LYS A 173 -10.11 -38.37 -17.43
C LYS A 173 -8.87 -37.49 -17.41
N HIS A 174 -7.77 -38.05 -16.89
CA HIS A 174 -6.47 -37.38 -16.87
C HIS A 174 -6.37 -36.13 -15.97
N CYS A 175 -7.35 -35.91 -15.08
CA CYS A 175 -7.25 -34.85 -14.04
C CYS A 175 -6.07 -35.07 -13.07
N ILE A 176 -5.65 -36.32 -12.87
CA ILE A 176 -4.44 -36.69 -12.11
C ILE A 176 -3.61 -37.64 -12.96
N GLN A 177 -2.34 -37.30 -13.17
CA GLN A 177 -1.41 -38.05 -14.02
C GLN A 177 -0.02 -38.11 -13.37
N TRP A 178 0.87 -38.94 -13.92
CA TRP A 178 2.26 -39.03 -13.47
C TRP A 178 3.19 -39.47 -14.60
N ILE A 179 4.48 -39.20 -14.44
CA ILE A 179 5.54 -39.71 -15.32
C ILE A 179 5.71 -41.22 -15.06
N GLU A 180 5.48 -42.06 -16.07
CA GLU A 180 5.61 -43.52 -15.94
C GLU A 180 7.06 -43.98 -15.71
N ARG A 181 8.02 -43.34 -16.40
CA ARG A 181 9.45 -43.64 -16.34
C ARG A 181 10.20 -42.44 -15.75
N PRO A 182 10.35 -42.37 -14.41
CA PRO A 182 10.88 -41.18 -13.75
C PRO A 182 12.37 -40.98 -14.09
N SER A 183 12.72 -39.77 -14.49
CA SER A 183 14.10 -39.34 -14.69
C SER A 183 14.24 -37.85 -14.39
N VAL A 184 15.48 -37.39 -14.13
CA VAL A 184 15.78 -35.96 -13.93
C VAL A 184 15.39 -35.17 -15.17
N GLU A 185 15.66 -35.73 -16.36
CA GLU A 185 15.31 -35.12 -17.64
C GLU A 185 13.79 -35.00 -17.82
N ALA A 186 13.04 -36.07 -17.54
CA ALA A 186 11.57 -36.05 -17.64
C ALA A 186 10.96 -35.02 -16.68
N THR A 187 11.48 -34.94 -15.45
CA THR A 187 11.04 -33.94 -14.47
C THR A 187 11.33 -32.52 -14.95
N LYS A 188 12.53 -32.28 -15.49
CA LYS A 188 12.92 -30.98 -16.03
C LYS A 188 12.05 -30.59 -17.23
N GLN A 189 11.79 -31.52 -18.15
CA GLN A 189 10.93 -31.27 -19.30
C GLN A 189 9.49 -30.95 -18.86
N LEU A 190 8.92 -31.70 -17.92
CA LEU A 190 7.59 -31.41 -17.37
C LEU A 190 7.53 -29.99 -16.79
N MET A 191 8.48 -29.62 -15.92
CA MET A 191 8.50 -28.30 -15.30
C MET A 191 8.61 -27.17 -16.34
N ASN A 192 9.41 -27.37 -17.39
CA ASN A 192 9.64 -26.35 -18.43
C ASN A 192 8.59 -26.36 -19.57
N HIS A 193 7.75 -27.38 -19.69
CA HIS A 193 6.80 -27.50 -20.82
C HIS A 193 5.74 -26.39 -20.83
N ASP A 194 5.57 -25.66 -21.94
CA ASP A 194 4.73 -24.45 -22.02
C ASP A 194 3.29 -24.61 -21.48
N GLY A 195 2.67 -25.78 -21.69
CA GLY A 195 1.34 -26.10 -21.13
C GLY A 195 1.28 -26.38 -19.63
N VAL A 196 2.36 -26.27 -18.86
CA VAL A 196 2.34 -26.32 -17.38
C VAL A 196 2.36 -24.89 -16.85
N ALA A 197 1.39 -24.54 -16.01
CA ALA A 197 1.21 -23.20 -15.48
C ALA A 197 1.99 -22.94 -14.19
N LEU A 198 2.10 -23.94 -13.31
CA LEU A 198 2.71 -23.79 -11.98
C LEU A 198 3.46 -25.06 -11.56
N VAL A 199 4.59 -24.89 -10.87
CA VAL A 199 5.36 -26.01 -10.29
C VAL A 199 5.22 -26.06 -8.78
N LEU A 200 4.67 -27.15 -8.24
CA LEU A 200 4.67 -27.48 -6.81
C LEU A 200 5.90 -28.32 -6.47
N ALA A 201 6.98 -27.69 -6.01
CA ALA A 201 8.28 -28.34 -5.83
C ALA A 201 8.54 -28.73 -4.36
N THR A 202 8.28 -30.00 -4.01
CA THR A 202 8.62 -30.56 -2.70
C THR A 202 9.77 -31.55 -2.86
N GLY A 203 10.98 -31.11 -2.54
CA GLY A 203 12.19 -31.90 -2.71
C GLY A 203 13.43 -31.15 -2.22
N GLY A 204 14.60 -31.72 -2.47
CA GLY A 204 15.87 -31.09 -2.06
C GLY A 204 16.12 -29.74 -2.76
N ALA A 205 17.03 -28.95 -2.19
CA ALA A 205 17.32 -27.58 -2.63
C ALA A 205 17.65 -27.46 -4.13
N GLY A 206 18.32 -28.46 -4.72
CA GLY A 206 18.63 -28.48 -6.16
C GLY A 206 17.37 -28.54 -7.04
N MET A 207 16.38 -29.34 -6.65
CA MET A 207 15.11 -29.47 -7.38
C MET A 207 14.28 -28.20 -7.26
N VAL A 208 14.22 -27.63 -6.05
CA VAL A 208 13.52 -26.36 -5.83
C VAL A 208 14.15 -25.24 -6.64
N LYS A 209 15.49 -25.13 -6.64
CA LYS A 209 16.21 -24.19 -7.49
C LYS A 209 15.86 -24.39 -8.97
N SER A 210 15.77 -25.64 -9.43
CA SER A 210 15.36 -25.93 -10.80
C SER A 210 13.93 -25.45 -11.10
N ALA A 211 12.98 -25.63 -10.18
CA ALA A 211 11.60 -25.17 -10.35
C ALA A 211 11.50 -23.64 -10.49
N TYR A 212 12.22 -22.89 -9.66
CA TYR A 212 12.30 -21.42 -9.77
C TYR A 212 13.09 -20.93 -10.99
N SER A 213 13.82 -21.81 -11.70
CA SER A 213 14.57 -21.46 -12.90
C SER A 213 13.79 -21.68 -14.20
N THR A 214 12.51 -22.07 -14.11
CA THR A 214 11.66 -22.39 -15.26
C THR A 214 11.07 -21.16 -15.96
N GLY A 215 11.15 -19.98 -15.33
CA GLY A 215 10.43 -18.77 -15.78
C GLY A 215 8.94 -18.76 -15.41
N LYS A 216 8.47 -19.76 -14.66
CA LYS A 216 7.06 -19.91 -14.26
C LYS A 216 6.87 -19.71 -12.75
N PRO A 217 5.65 -19.43 -12.28
CA PRO A 217 5.32 -19.52 -10.87
C PRO A 217 5.71 -20.90 -10.31
N ALA A 218 6.48 -20.89 -9.23
CA ALA A 218 6.85 -22.09 -8.49
C ALA A 218 6.53 -21.87 -7.01
N LEU A 219 5.95 -22.88 -6.38
CA LEU A 219 5.77 -22.96 -4.93
C LEU A 219 6.71 -24.05 -4.43
N GLY A 220 7.86 -23.61 -3.96
CA GLY A 220 8.93 -24.46 -3.46
C GLY A 220 9.01 -24.48 -1.94
N VAL A 221 9.81 -25.43 -1.45
CA VAL A 221 10.17 -25.59 -0.03
C VAL A 221 11.66 -25.31 0.18
N GLY A 222 12.11 -25.35 1.44
CA GLY A 222 13.53 -25.35 1.80
C GLY A 222 13.88 -26.50 2.74
N PRO A 223 15.17 -26.79 2.96
CA PRO A 223 15.61 -27.70 4.02
C PRO A 223 15.25 -27.17 5.41
N GLY A 224 15.08 -28.07 6.37
CA GLY A 224 14.67 -27.75 7.73
C GLY A 224 15.73 -28.09 8.77
N ASN A 225 16.65 -27.15 9.03
CA ASN A 225 17.59 -27.26 10.15
C ASN A 225 17.03 -26.67 11.45
N VAL A 226 15.98 -27.29 12.00
CA VAL A 226 15.15 -26.70 13.07
C VAL A 226 15.87 -26.68 14.43
N PRO A 227 16.13 -25.50 15.02
CA PRO A 227 16.55 -25.40 16.42
C PRO A 227 15.35 -25.51 17.37
N CYS A 228 15.55 -26.16 18.52
CA CYS A 228 14.59 -26.23 19.61
C CYS A 228 15.21 -25.65 20.89
N TYR A 229 14.79 -24.44 21.28
CA TYR A 229 15.27 -23.79 22.50
C TYR A 229 14.38 -24.16 23.69
N ILE A 230 14.95 -24.79 24.71
CA ILE A 230 14.27 -25.12 25.96
C ILE A 230 14.78 -24.12 27.01
N GLU A 231 14.01 -23.05 27.17
CA GLU A 231 14.32 -21.97 28.11
C GLU A 231 13.96 -22.38 29.54
N LYS A 232 14.68 -21.86 30.52
CA LYS A 232 14.61 -22.27 31.93
C LYS A 232 13.21 -22.28 32.57
N SER A 233 12.23 -21.55 32.04
CA SER A 233 10.84 -21.57 32.54
C SER A 233 9.98 -22.67 31.90
N ALA A 234 10.54 -23.49 31.01
CA ALA A 234 9.84 -24.57 30.32
C ALA A 234 9.29 -25.63 31.27
N HIS A 235 8.16 -26.22 30.90
CA HIS A 235 7.73 -27.48 31.48
C HIS A 235 8.57 -28.62 30.90
N VAL A 236 9.66 -28.98 31.58
CA VAL A 236 10.68 -29.94 31.12
C VAL A 236 10.08 -31.25 30.60
N LYS A 237 9.19 -31.90 31.36
CA LYS A 237 8.57 -33.17 30.95
C LYS A 237 7.78 -33.07 29.65
N ARG A 238 7.02 -31.98 29.47
CA ARG A 238 6.30 -31.73 28.22
C ARG A 238 7.28 -31.46 27.08
N ALA A 239 8.29 -30.62 27.31
CA ALA A 239 9.29 -30.30 26.29
C ALA A 239 10.02 -31.56 25.79
N VAL A 240 10.42 -32.45 26.70
CA VAL A 240 11.06 -33.72 26.34
C VAL A 240 10.08 -34.66 25.63
N ASN A 241 8.84 -34.79 26.09
CA ASN A 241 7.82 -35.59 25.41
C ASN A 241 7.58 -35.11 23.98
N ASP A 242 7.39 -33.80 23.80
CA ASP A 242 7.14 -33.18 22.49
C ASP A 242 8.33 -33.37 21.54
N LEU A 243 9.55 -33.16 22.05
CA LEU A 243 10.78 -33.40 21.32
C LEU A 243 10.90 -34.86 20.85
N ILE A 244 10.67 -35.82 21.74
CA ILE A 244 10.75 -37.25 21.41
C ILE A 244 9.69 -37.59 20.37
N LEU A 245 8.43 -37.21 20.62
CA LEU A 245 7.31 -37.43 19.71
C LEU A 245 7.64 -36.93 18.30
N SER A 246 8.11 -35.69 18.18
CA SER A 246 8.45 -35.09 16.89
C SER A 246 9.65 -35.78 16.24
N LYS A 247 10.76 -35.94 16.96
CA LYS A 247 12.02 -36.39 16.38
C LYS A 247 12.01 -37.87 15.99
N THR A 248 11.24 -38.70 16.68
CA THR A 248 11.14 -40.12 16.33
C THR A 248 10.03 -40.42 15.33
N PHE A 249 9.12 -39.47 15.07
CA PHE A 249 8.04 -39.66 14.11
C PHE A 249 8.57 -39.92 12.70
N ASP A 250 8.24 -41.10 12.17
CA ASP A 250 8.73 -41.66 10.92
C ASP A 250 10.27 -41.63 10.85
N ASN A 251 10.93 -41.92 11.98
CA ASN A 251 12.38 -41.82 12.18
C ASN A 251 12.96 -40.43 11.81
N GLY A 252 12.24 -39.35 12.12
CA GLY A 252 12.74 -37.97 11.96
C GLY A 252 12.80 -37.49 10.52
N MET A 253 12.00 -38.07 9.61
CA MET A 253 11.99 -37.71 8.19
C MET A 253 11.14 -36.49 7.84
N ILE A 254 10.37 -35.94 8.77
CA ILE A 254 9.67 -34.68 8.57
C ILE A 254 10.72 -33.55 8.62
N CYS A 255 10.75 -32.69 7.61
CA CYS A 255 11.71 -31.58 7.52
C CYS A 255 11.55 -30.56 8.67
N ALA A 256 10.36 -30.46 9.25
CA ALA A 256 10.14 -29.64 10.45
C ALA A 256 10.66 -30.30 11.74
N SER A 257 11.19 -31.53 11.72
CA SER A 257 11.72 -32.18 12.93
C SER A 257 12.96 -31.45 13.48
N GLU A 258 13.09 -31.45 14.80
CA GLU A 258 14.18 -30.82 15.54
C GLU A 258 15.53 -31.42 15.11
N GLN A 259 16.52 -30.56 14.92
CA GLN A 259 17.88 -30.99 14.58
C GLN A 259 18.83 -30.81 15.75
N ALA A 260 18.59 -29.83 16.61
CA ALA A 260 19.29 -29.71 17.89
C ALA A 260 18.37 -29.15 18.97
N ILE A 261 18.64 -29.53 20.21
CA ILE A 261 18.15 -28.84 21.39
C ILE A 261 19.21 -27.91 21.93
N ILE A 262 18.77 -26.71 22.28
CA ILE A 262 19.55 -25.69 22.97
C ILE A 262 18.88 -25.51 24.32
N VAL A 263 19.58 -25.81 25.41
CA VAL A 263 18.97 -25.89 26.73
C VAL A 263 19.69 -24.96 27.68
N ASP A 264 18.93 -24.14 28.41
CA ASP A 264 19.48 -23.26 29.44
C ASP A 264 20.20 -24.10 30.53
N LYS A 265 21.37 -23.62 30.95
CA LYS A 265 22.21 -24.29 31.95
C LYS A 265 21.45 -24.60 33.25
N GLU A 266 20.46 -23.80 33.61
CA GLU A 266 19.65 -23.94 34.83
C GLU A 266 18.83 -25.23 34.86
N ILE A 267 18.40 -25.73 33.70
CA ILE A 267 17.53 -26.91 33.57
C ILE A 267 18.16 -28.03 32.72
N TYR A 268 19.44 -27.88 32.34
CA TYR A 268 20.12 -28.81 31.45
C TYR A 268 20.14 -30.24 31.98
N ASP A 269 20.49 -30.42 33.25
CA ASP A 269 20.61 -31.74 33.86
C ASP A 269 19.23 -32.39 34.05
N ASP A 270 18.18 -31.61 34.32
CA ASP A 270 16.79 -32.09 34.38
C ASP A 270 16.31 -32.58 33.01
N VAL A 271 16.56 -31.81 31.95
CA VAL A 271 16.23 -32.20 30.57
C VAL A 271 16.99 -33.46 30.17
N LYS A 272 18.29 -33.53 30.44
CA LYS A 272 19.13 -34.70 30.13
C LYS A 272 18.64 -35.95 30.86
N THR A 273 18.31 -35.82 32.15
CA THR A 273 17.79 -36.93 32.97
C THR A 273 16.45 -37.42 32.42
N GLU A 274 15.49 -36.53 32.18
CA GLU A 274 14.18 -36.90 31.63
C GLU A 274 14.31 -37.56 30.23
N MET A 275 15.24 -37.11 29.38
CA MET A 275 15.52 -37.75 28.09
C MET A 275 16.07 -39.18 28.25
N ILE A 276 16.99 -39.40 29.18
CA ILE A 276 17.56 -40.73 29.47
C ILE A 276 16.48 -41.66 30.02
N GLU A 277 15.64 -41.19 30.95
CA GLU A 277 14.50 -41.94 31.50
C GLU A 277 13.50 -42.36 30.40
N ASN A 278 13.39 -41.54 29.34
CA ASN A 278 12.57 -41.83 28.17
C ASN A 278 13.29 -42.58 27.04
N SER A 279 14.42 -43.24 27.33
CA SER A 279 15.18 -44.11 26.41
C SER A 279 15.88 -43.38 25.25
N CYS A 280 16.29 -42.13 25.47
CA CYS A 280 17.26 -41.45 24.60
C CYS A 280 18.68 -41.80 25.04
N TYR A 281 19.55 -42.16 24.11
CA TYR A 281 20.93 -42.53 24.42
C TYR A 281 21.88 -41.36 24.18
N PHE A 282 22.47 -40.83 25.24
CA PHE A 282 23.53 -39.81 25.14
C PHE A 282 24.86 -40.48 24.81
N VAL A 283 25.41 -40.17 23.64
CA VAL A 283 26.67 -40.78 23.18
C VAL A 283 27.87 -40.17 23.88
N THR A 284 28.91 -40.99 24.08
CA THR A 284 30.22 -40.54 24.56
C THR A 284 30.94 -39.71 23.49
N GLU A 285 32.02 -39.00 23.88
CA GLU A 285 32.80 -38.19 22.93
C GLU A 285 33.40 -39.03 21.78
N GLU A 286 33.87 -40.23 22.07
CA GLU A 286 34.42 -41.15 21.05
C GLU A 286 33.34 -41.68 20.10
N GLU A 287 32.16 -42.01 20.63
CA GLU A 287 31.00 -42.40 19.83
C GLU A 287 30.49 -41.23 18.97
N ARG A 288 30.49 -40.00 19.50
CA ARG A 288 30.13 -38.78 18.77
C ARG A 288 31.01 -38.58 17.54
N LYS A 289 32.34 -38.71 17.67
CA LYS A 289 33.28 -38.57 16.53
C LYS A 289 33.00 -39.58 15.41
N LYS A 290 32.55 -40.79 15.76
CA LYS A 290 32.14 -41.80 14.76
C LYS A 290 30.83 -41.38 14.07
N LEU A 291 29.85 -40.89 14.81
CA LEU A 291 28.59 -40.39 14.26
C LEU A 291 28.80 -39.16 13.35
N GLU A 292 29.65 -38.21 13.74
CA GLU A 292 29.99 -37.02 12.95
C GLU A 292 30.46 -37.39 11.54
N LYS A 293 31.30 -38.43 11.41
CA LYS A 293 31.82 -38.93 10.12
C LYS A 293 30.77 -39.67 9.28
N LEU A 294 29.79 -40.32 9.91
CA LEU A 294 28.74 -41.08 9.22
C LEU A 294 27.62 -40.16 8.73
N VAL A 295 27.15 -39.27 9.60
CA VAL A 295 25.85 -38.58 9.45
C VAL A 295 25.91 -37.49 8.38
N ILE A 296 27.00 -36.72 8.34
CA ILE A 296 27.21 -35.66 7.35
C ILE A 296 28.40 -36.03 6.48
N ASN A 297 28.22 -36.01 5.17
CA ASN A 297 29.30 -36.26 4.23
C ASN A 297 30.29 -35.08 4.23
N GLU A 298 31.56 -35.35 4.49
CA GLU A 298 32.61 -34.31 4.60
C GLU A 298 32.83 -33.53 3.28
N ASN A 299 32.57 -34.15 2.12
CA ASN A 299 32.80 -33.53 0.81
C ASN A 299 31.62 -32.68 0.35
N THR A 300 30.39 -33.16 0.53
CA THR A 300 29.19 -32.47 0.04
C THR A 300 28.52 -31.61 1.11
N CYS A 301 28.92 -31.76 2.38
CA CYS A 301 28.25 -31.18 3.55
C CYS A 301 26.74 -31.52 3.64
N ALA A 302 26.30 -32.55 2.91
CA ALA A 302 24.92 -33.02 2.89
C ALA A 302 24.76 -34.24 3.82
N VAL A 303 23.52 -34.48 4.25
CA VAL A 303 23.16 -35.68 5.01
C VAL A 303 23.47 -36.95 4.22
N ASN A 304 24.01 -37.97 4.89
CA ASN A 304 24.20 -39.28 4.31
C ASN A 304 22.84 -39.94 4.01
N SER A 305 22.58 -40.31 2.76
CA SER A 305 21.31 -40.91 2.35
C SER A 305 21.00 -42.26 3.00
N ASP A 306 22.02 -42.98 3.47
CA ASP A 306 21.88 -44.33 4.00
C ASP A 306 21.27 -44.35 5.41
N ILE A 307 21.32 -43.23 6.13
CA ILE A 307 20.75 -43.08 7.48
C ILE A 307 19.34 -42.47 7.48
N VAL A 308 18.91 -41.87 6.36
CA VAL A 308 17.64 -41.13 6.29
C VAL A 308 16.46 -42.06 6.59
N GLY A 309 15.72 -41.76 7.64
CA GLY A 309 14.57 -42.55 8.10
C GLY A 309 14.92 -43.93 8.67
N LYS A 310 16.17 -44.19 9.03
CA LYS A 310 16.57 -45.43 9.73
C LYS A 310 16.44 -45.26 11.24
N SER A 311 16.27 -46.38 11.95
CA SER A 311 16.17 -46.36 13.42
C SER A 311 17.50 -45.99 14.08
N ALA A 312 17.44 -45.51 15.33
CA ALA A 312 18.62 -45.20 16.12
C ALA A 312 19.56 -46.42 16.26
N GLN A 313 19.00 -47.62 16.45
CA GLN A 313 19.76 -48.87 16.52
C GLN A 313 20.53 -49.14 15.22
N TYR A 314 19.87 -49.03 14.06
CA TYR A 314 20.52 -49.26 12.77
C TYR A 314 21.70 -48.30 12.55
N ILE A 315 21.53 -47.03 12.92
CA ILE A 315 22.59 -46.02 12.81
C ILE A 315 23.74 -46.33 13.76
N ALA A 316 23.45 -46.75 15.00
CA ALA A 316 24.47 -47.14 15.97
C ALA A 316 25.29 -48.36 15.47
N ASP A 317 24.64 -49.35 14.87
CA ASP A 317 25.30 -50.55 14.33
C ASP A 317 26.27 -50.21 13.19
N LEU A 318 25.93 -49.25 12.31
CA LEU A 318 26.80 -48.82 11.20
C LEU A 318 28.15 -48.26 11.65
N VAL A 319 28.21 -47.70 12.87
CA VAL A 319 29.44 -47.14 13.46
C VAL A 319 29.96 -47.95 14.66
N GLY A 320 29.39 -49.14 14.89
CA GLY A 320 29.82 -50.04 15.96
C GLY A 320 29.63 -49.46 17.36
N ILE A 321 28.50 -48.78 17.59
CA ILE A 321 28.06 -48.28 18.90
C ILE A 321 27.04 -49.26 19.47
N THR A 322 27.23 -49.72 20.71
CA THR A 322 26.26 -50.60 21.38
C THR A 322 25.27 -49.77 22.19
N VAL A 323 23.99 -49.79 21.80
CA VAL A 323 22.92 -49.09 22.52
C VAL A 323 21.86 -50.08 23.01
N PRO A 324 21.08 -49.75 24.07
CA PRO A 324 19.94 -50.57 24.48
C PRO A 324 18.93 -50.76 23.32
N GLY A 325 18.36 -51.96 23.18
CA GLY A 325 17.56 -52.31 21.99
C GLY A 325 16.27 -51.50 21.77
N HIS A 326 15.80 -50.76 22.77
CA HIS A 326 14.63 -49.87 22.68
C HIS A 326 15.01 -48.38 22.62
N THR A 327 16.26 -48.08 22.24
CA THR A 327 16.75 -46.70 22.10
C THR A 327 15.95 -45.96 21.04
N LYS A 328 15.33 -44.85 21.45
CA LYS A 328 14.47 -44.02 20.60
C LYS A 328 15.27 -43.08 19.69
N MET A 329 16.32 -42.46 20.23
CA MET A 329 17.20 -41.54 19.52
C MET A 329 18.60 -41.51 20.10
N LEU A 330 19.59 -41.14 19.26
CA LEU A 330 20.96 -40.88 19.66
C LEU A 330 21.14 -39.37 19.87
N VAL A 331 21.60 -38.98 21.06
CA VAL A 331 21.79 -37.56 21.44
C VAL A 331 23.28 -37.27 21.60
N ALA A 332 23.79 -36.31 20.85
CA ALA A 332 25.20 -35.93 20.85
C ALA A 332 25.39 -34.55 21.47
N GLU A 333 26.13 -34.48 22.59
CA GLU A 333 26.54 -33.20 23.18
C GLU A 333 27.63 -32.55 22.33
N ILE A 334 27.38 -31.34 21.84
CA ILE A 334 28.31 -30.53 21.04
C ILE A 334 28.57 -29.19 21.73
N GLN A 335 29.73 -28.57 21.42
CA GLN A 335 30.20 -27.36 22.10
C GLN A 335 29.76 -26.05 21.43
N GLY A 336 29.03 -26.13 20.31
CA GLY A 336 28.57 -24.96 19.56
C GLY A 336 27.86 -25.35 18.27
N ILE A 337 27.52 -24.35 17.44
CA ILE A 337 26.84 -24.51 16.16
C ILE A 337 27.76 -24.05 15.02
N GLY A 338 27.67 -24.71 13.86
CA GLY A 338 28.37 -24.28 12.65
C GLY A 338 29.18 -25.38 11.97
N ALA A 339 30.01 -24.99 11.01
CA ALA A 339 30.76 -25.94 10.16
C ALA A 339 31.72 -26.84 10.95
N ALA A 340 32.26 -26.37 12.09
CA ALA A 340 33.12 -27.16 12.98
C ALA A 340 32.35 -28.26 13.75
N TYR A 341 31.01 -28.19 13.77
CA TYR A 341 30.14 -29.14 14.47
C TYR A 341 29.18 -29.79 13.47
N PRO A 342 29.59 -30.83 12.72
CA PRO A 342 28.78 -31.40 11.64
C PRO A 342 27.35 -31.79 12.06
N LEU A 343 27.18 -32.34 13.27
CA LEU A 343 25.88 -32.73 13.80
C LEU A 343 24.92 -31.56 14.04
N SER A 344 25.36 -30.30 13.92
CA SER A 344 24.49 -29.12 13.96
C SER A 344 23.69 -28.87 12.67
N ARG A 345 23.91 -29.67 11.60
CA ARG A 345 23.16 -29.65 10.34
C ARG A 345 21.88 -30.51 10.39
N GLU A 346 21.11 -30.47 9.31
CA GLU A 346 19.95 -31.34 9.09
C GLU A 346 20.37 -32.81 8.91
N LYS A 347 19.66 -33.74 9.59
CA LYS A 347 20.05 -35.16 9.69
C LYS A 347 18.98 -36.15 9.25
N LEU A 348 17.71 -35.73 9.13
CA LEU A 348 16.55 -36.54 8.68
C LEU A 348 16.50 -37.99 9.24
N SER A 349 16.89 -38.14 10.51
CA SER A 349 17.08 -39.40 11.23
C SER A 349 16.92 -39.13 12.74
N PRO A 350 16.75 -40.15 13.60
CA PRO A 350 16.64 -40.00 15.06
C PRO A 350 18.03 -39.77 15.70
N VAL A 351 18.80 -38.84 15.15
CA VAL A 351 20.05 -38.29 15.70
C VAL A 351 19.81 -36.83 16.02
N LEU A 352 20.12 -36.41 17.25
CA LEU A 352 19.85 -35.07 17.77
C LEU A 352 21.13 -34.48 18.38
N ALA A 353 21.43 -33.22 18.05
CA ALA A 353 22.48 -32.48 18.75
C ALA A 353 21.94 -31.85 20.03
N CYS A 354 22.75 -31.75 21.08
CA CYS A 354 22.41 -31.09 22.34
C CYS A 354 23.48 -30.06 22.70
N VAL A 355 23.06 -28.82 22.93
CA VAL A 355 23.94 -27.70 23.27
C VAL A 355 23.47 -27.05 24.56
N LYS A 356 24.39 -26.75 25.46
CA LYS A 356 24.13 -26.01 26.70
C LYS A 356 24.27 -24.52 26.43
N ALA A 357 23.25 -23.73 26.75
CA ALA A 357 23.28 -22.27 26.69
C ALA A 357 23.46 -21.68 28.10
N ASN A 358 24.38 -20.73 28.23
CA ASN A 358 24.72 -20.06 29.48
C ASN A 358 23.82 -18.87 29.79
N SER A 359 23.07 -18.40 28.79
CA SER A 359 22.13 -17.28 28.88
C SER A 359 21.11 -17.33 27.74
N LEU A 360 20.03 -16.55 27.89
CA LEU A 360 19.00 -16.34 26.86
C LEU A 360 19.60 -15.86 25.53
N GLU A 361 20.54 -14.94 25.60
CA GLU A 361 21.19 -14.34 24.43
C GLU A 361 21.99 -15.38 23.63
N GLU A 362 22.72 -16.24 24.34
CA GLU A 362 23.47 -17.33 23.72
C GLU A 362 22.52 -18.38 23.13
N GLY A 363 21.42 -18.69 23.83
CA GLY A 363 20.37 -19.59 23.33
C GLY A 363 19.78 -19.11 22.00
N PHE A 364 19.45 -17.82 21.90
CA PHE A 364 18.98 -17.21 20.67
C PHE A 364 20.05 -17.21 19.58
N THR A 365 21.30 -16.90 19.91
CA THR A 365 22.41 -16.89 18.95
C THR A 365 22.62 -18.27 18.31
N TYR A 366 22.62 -19.34 19.10
CA TYR A 366 22.72 -20.70 18.57
C TYR A 366 21.55 -21.07 17.66
N CYS A 367 20.33 -20.63 17.99
CA CYS A 367 19.19 -20.83 17.10
C CYS A 367 19.37 -20.10 15.76
N GLU A 368 19.86 -18.86 15.77
CA GLU A 368 20.14 -18.09 14.56
C GLU A 368 21.22 -18.75 13.69
N GLU A 369 22.31 -19.21 14.30
CA GLU A 369 23.39 -19.92 13.62
C GLU A 369 22.89 -21.20 12.95
N MET A 370 22.02 -21.96 13.62
CA MET A 370 21.41 -23.17 13.04
C MET A 370 20.54 -22.85 11.83
N LEU A 371 19.72 -21.80 11.91
CA LEU A 371 18.90 -21.36 10.79
C LEU A 371 19.80 -20.93 9.62
N ASN A 372 20.87 -20.17 9.87
CA ASN A 372 21.83 -19.79 8.83
C ASN A 372 22.55 -21.01 8.21
N LEU A 373 22.63 -22.13 8.94
CA LEU A 373 23.17 -23.40 8.48
C LEU A 373 22.13 -24.27 7.75
N GLY A 374 21.32 -23.65 6.88
CA GLY A 374 20.38 -24.37 6.00
C GLY A 374 18.98 -24.61 6.60
N GLY A 375 18.57 -23.84 7.61
CA GLY A 375 17.20 -23.84 8.14
C GLY A 375 16.41 -22.54 7.88
N LEU A 376 17.02 -21.55 7.23
CA LEU A 376 16.44 -20.22 7.00
C LEU A 376 15.02 -20.31 6.42
N GLY A 377 14.08 -19.66 7.11
CA GLY A 377 12.68 -19.60 6.72
C GLY A 377 11.86 -20.84 7.05
N HIS A 378 12.46 -21.97 7.43
CA HIS A 378 11.71 -23.21 7.65
C HIS A 378 10.95 -23.21 8.99
N SER A 379 11.55 -23.64 10.09
CA SER A 379 10.88 -23.72 11.40
C SER A 379 11.87 -23.50 12.54
N ALA A 380 11.38 -23.01 13.68
CA ALA A 380 12.13 -22.94 14.94
C ALA A 380 11.16 -23.12 16.12
N VAL A 381 11.63 -23.77 17.18
CA VAL A 381 10.78 -24.13 18.33
C VAL A 381 11.33 -23.52 19.61
N ILE A 382 10.42 -23.06 20.47
CA ILE A 382 10.73 -22.66 21.84
C ILE A 382 9.79 -23.33 22.84
N HIS A 383 10.35 -23.93 23.88
CA HIS A 383 9.63 -24.31 25.08
C HIS A 383 9.92 -23.27 26.17
N SER A 384 8.89 -22.57 26.62
CA SER A 384 8.98 -21.52 27.65
C SER A 384 7.59 -21.20 28.17
N THR A 385 7.44 -20.87 29.45
CA THR A 385 6.20 -20.32 30.00
C THR A 385 6.19 -18.78 30.00
N ASN A 386 7.33 -18.16 29.71
CA ASN A 386 7.49 -16.71 29.64
C ASN A 386 7.08 -16.14 28.27
N LYS A 387 5.98 -15.38 28.25
CA LYS A 387 5.43 -14.79 27.02
C LYS A 387 6.34 -13.72 26.40
N ASP A 388 7.11 -12.99 27.18
CA ASP A 388 8.00 -11.95 26.65
C ASP A 388 9.21 -12.57 25.95
N VAL A 389 9.75 -13.65 26.52
CA VAL A 389 10.79 -14.47 25.87
C VAL A 389 10.28 -15.07 24.55
N GLN A 390 9.06 -15.63 24.53
CA GLN A 390 8.45 -16.15 23.31
C GLN A 390 8.34 -15.07 22.21
N LYS A 391 7.95 -13.84 22.57
CA LYS A 391 7.89 -12.71 21.64
C LYS A 391 9.28 -12.31 21.13
N GLN A 392 10.28 -12.24 22.01
CA GLN A 392 11.66 -11.93 21.61
C GLN A 392 12.22 -12.98 20.64
N PHE A 393 11.97 -14.27 20.92
CA PHE A 393 12.33 -15.36 20.03
C PHE A 393 11.73 -15.18 18.64
N GLY A 394 10.44 -14.82 18.56
CA GLY A 394 9.76 -14.62 17.29
C GLY A 394 10.17 -13.35 16.53
N LEU A 395 10.54 -12.28 17.23
CA LEU A 395 11.06 -11.05 16.60
C LEU A 395 12.48 -11.25 16.04
N ARG A 396 13.24 -12.18 16.61
CA ARG A 396 14.66 -12.37 16.30
C ARG A 396 14.90 -13.44 15.22
N LEU A 397 14.24 -14.60 15.33
CA LEU A 397 14.55 -15.73 14.47
C LEU A 397 13.95 -15.62 13.07
N LYS A 398 14.76 -15.93 12.05
CA LYS A 398 14.37 -15.95 10.64
C LYS A 398 13.78 -17.31 10.23
N ALA A 399 12.65 -17.68 10.83
CA ALA A 399 11.85 -18.86 10.47
C ALA A 399 10.39 -18.47 10.23
N CYS A 400 9.70 -19.08 9.26
CA CYS A 400 8.31 -18.74 8.96
C CYS A 400 7.30 -19.47 9.85
N ARG A 401 7.70 -20.60 10.47
CA ARG A 401 6.91 -21.33 11.48
C ARG A 401 7.65 -21.28 12.81
N LEU A 402 7.15 -20.47 13.73
CA LEU A 402 7.65 -20.38 15.10
C LEU A 402 6.71 -21.15 16.01
N ILE A 403 7.19 -22.24 16.58
CA ILE A 403 6.38 -23.19 17.33
C ILE A 403 6.68 -23.01 18.81
N VAL A 404 5.63 -22.86 19.61
CA VAL A 404 5.76 -22.63 21.05
C VAL A 404 5.14 -23.80 21.79
N ASN A 405 5.91 -24.46 22.66
CA ASN A 405 5.43 -25.52 23.55
C ASN A 405 4.68 -26.67 22.85
N ALA A 406 5.18 -27.11 21.70
CA ALA A 406 4.58 -28.17 20.90
C ALA A 406 5.65 -28.93 20.10
N PRO A 407 5.39 -30.20 19.72
CA PRO A 407 6.30 -30.98 18.88
C PRO A 407 6.50 -30.33 17.51
N SER A 408 7.74 -30.20 17.04
CA SER A 408 8.03 -29.40 15.84
C SER A 408 7.49 -30.02 14.54
N SER A 409 7.53 -31.34 14.39
CA SER A 409 7.08 -32.01 13.17
C SER A 409 5.59 -31.81 12.94
N GLN A 410 4.77 -32.11 13.95
CA GLN A 410 3.32 -31.97 13.93
C GLN A 410 2.90 -30.50 13.98
N GLY A 411 3.60 -29.67 14.77
CA GLY A 411 3.38 -28.23 14.80
C GLY A 411 3.72 -27.55 13.47
N GLY A 412 4.77 -27.98 12.78
CA GLY A 412 5.22 -27.39 11.52
C GLY A 412 4.28 -27.70 10.35
N ILE A 413 3.75 -28.93 10.29
CA ILE A 413 2.76 -29.30 9.27
C ILE A 413 1.40 -28.67 9.53
N GLY A 414 1.03 -28.35 10.78
CA GLY A 414 -0.14 -27.54 11.14
C GLY A 414 -1.37 -28.34 11.62
N ASP A 415 -2.37 -27.60 12.10
CA ASP A 415 -3.70 -28.02 12.62
C ASP A 415 -3.72 -28.93 13.87
N ILE A 416 -2.77 -29.87 14.00
CA ILE A 416 -2.78 -30.88 15.08
C ILE A 416 -2.52 -30.24 16.46
N TYR A 417 -1.54 -29.33 16.55
CA TYR A 417 -1.12 -28.70 17.81
C TYR A 417 -1.25 -27.17 17.80
N ASN A 418 -1.57 -26.56 16.66
CA ASN A 418 -1.64 -25.12 16.49
C ASN A 418 -2.58 -24.73 15.34
N GLY A 419 -2.82 -23.43 15.18
CA GLY A 419 -3.68 -22.89 14.11
C GLY A 419 -2.99 -22.68 12.77
N PHE A 420 -1.86 -23.34 12.47
CA PHE A 420 -1.27 -23.28 11.13
C PHE A 420 -2.06 -24.13 10.14
N ILE A 421 -2.09 -23.71 8.89
CA ILE A 421 -2.76 -24.45 7.80
C ILE A 421 -2.10 -25.83 7.64
N PRO A 422 -2.85 -26.94 7.62
CA PRO A 422 -2.28 -28.27 7.48
C PRO A 422 -1.68 -28.45 6.08
N SER A 423 -0.41 -28.86 5.98
CA SER A 423 0.29 -29.01 4.71
C SER A 423 1.51 -29.93 4.77
N LEU A 424 1.86 -30.50 3.62
CA LEU A 424 3.13 -31.21 3.41
C LEU A 424 4.06 -30.47 2.43
N THR A 425 3.76 -29.20 2.14
CA THR A 425 4.60 -28.29 1.36
C THR A 425 4.76 -26.99 2.13
N LEU A 426 5.87 -26.90 2.88
CA LEU A 426 6.12 -25.83 3.83
C LEU A 426 7.03 -24.78 3.16
N GLY A 427 6.45 -23.65 2.75
CA GLY A 427 7.19 -22.59 2.06
C GLY A 427 8.13 -21.85 3.01
N CYS A 428 9.39 -21.63 2.63
CA CYS A 428 10.39 -20.98 3.48
C CYS A 428 10.55 -19.47 3.25
N GLY A 429 9.65 -18.83 2.49
CA GLY A 429 9.68 -17.41 2.18
C GLY A 429 10.98 -16.96 1.52
N SER A 430 11.23 -15.65 1.51
CA SER A 430 12.42 -15.07 0.90
C SER A 430 13.73 -15.55 1.56
N TYR A 431 13.71 -15.90 2.85
CA TYR A 431 14.85 -16.46 3.57
C TYR A 431 15.33 -17.79 2.96
N GLY A 432 14.39 -18.67 2.61
CA GLY A 432 14.65 -19.93 1.93
C GLY A 432 14.62 -19.85 0.40
N LYS A 433 14.58 -18.64 -0.18
CA LYS A 433 14.46 -18.40 -1.63
C LYS A 433 13.19 -19.02 -2.23
N ASN A 434 12.06 -18.84 -1.54
CA ASN A 434 10.75 -19.28 -1.99
C ASN A 434 9.78 -18.09 -2.16
N SER A 435 8.80 -18.24 -3.05
CA SER A 435 7.72 -17.29 -3.31
C SER A 435 6.66 -17.23 -2.20
N VAL A 436 6.59 -18.27 -1.36
CA VAL A 436 5.62 -18.44 -0.29
C VAL A 436 6.31 -18.79 1.03
N SER A 437 5.84 -18.19 2.13
CA SER A 437 6.28 -18.48 3.52
C SER A 437 5.30 -19.31 4.32
N GLN A 438 4.08 -19.48 3.80
CA GLN A 438 3.00 -20.21 4.44
C GLN A 438 3.11 -21.72 4.18
N ASN A 439 2.29 -22.47 4.92
CA ASN A 439 1.94 -23.83 4.57
C ASN A 439 1.05 -23.78 3.32
N VAL A 440 1.49 -24.36 2.21
CA VAL A 440 0.78 -24.30 0.93
C VAL A 440 -0.55 -25.05 1.04
N THR A 441 -1.61 -24.47 0.46
CA THR A 441 -2.97 -25.03 0.43
C THR A 441 -3.68 -24.66 -0.89
N ALA A 442 -4.95 -25.05 -1.04
CA ALA A 442 -5.81 -24.79 -2.18
C ALA A 442 -5.75 -23.34 -2.68
N THR A 443 -5.88 -22.35 -1.81
CA THR A 443 -5.88 -20.92 -2.19
C THR A 443 -4.65 -20.45 -2.98
N HIS A 444 -3.51 -21.14 -2.85
CA HIS A 444 -2.28 -20.82 -3.59
C HIS A 444 -2.31 -21.30 -5.06
N LEU A 445 -3.34 -22.07 -5.43
CA LEU A 445 -3.55 -22.64 -6.76
C LEU A 445 -4.70 -21.94 -7.50
N LEU A 446 -5.02 -20.71 -7.10
CA LEU A 446 -6.01 -19.86 -7.76
C LEU A 446 -5.40 -18.54 -8.23
N ASN A 447 -5.90 -18.05 -9.36
CA ASN A 447 -5.85 -16.65 -9.72
C ASN A 447 -7.13 -15.97 -9.21
N ILE A 448 -6.99 -14.80 -8.57
CA ILE A 448 -8.14 -13.99 -8.13
C ILE A 448 -8.32 -12.81 -9.08
N LYS A 449 -9.36 -12.88 -9.92
CA LYS A 449 -9.77 -11.74 -10.76
C LYS A 449 -10.59 -10.78 -9.92
N ARG A 450 -10.35 -9.47 -10.05
CA ARG A 450 -11.09 -8.42 -9.34
C ARG A 450 -11.85 -7.56 -10.33
N LEU A 451 -13.16 -7.47 -10.14
CA LEU A 451 -14.06 -6.58 -10.86
C LEU A 451 -14.43 -5.42 -9.93
N ALA A 452 -14.26 -4.17 -10.38
CA ALA A 452 -14.49 -2.98 -9.55
C ALA A 452 -15.27 -1.90 -10.32
N ASN A 453 -16.16 -1.19 -9.63
CA ASN A 453 -16.93 -0.07 -10.20
C ASN A 453 -16.17 1.27 -10.20
N ARG A 454 -16.64 2.24 -11.00
CA ARG A 454 -16.15 3.63 -10.95
C ARG A 454 -16.55 4.28 -9.62
N LYS A 455 -15.56 4.56 -8.77
CA LYS A 455 -15.77 5.31 -7.52
C LYS A 455 -15.63 6.82 -7.75
N LYS A 456 -16.60 7.60 -7.26
CA LYS A 456 -16.46 9.08 -7.17
C LYS A 456 -15.67 9.42 -5.92
N ASN A 457 -14.77 10.39 -6.01
CA ASN A 457 -14.14 10.93 -4.80
C ASN A 457 -15.21 11.67 -3.98
N MET A 458 -15.32 11.34 -2.69
CA MET A 458 -16.10 12.16 -1.75
C MET A 458 -15.56 13.58 -1.78
N GLN A 459 -16.42 14.55 -2.09
CA GLN A 459 -16.14 15.98 -2.00
C GLN A 459 -16.66 16.52 -0.67
N TRP A 460 -16.06 17.61 -0.21
CA TRP A 460 -16.46 18.31 1.01
C TRP A 460 -16.80 19.76 0.68
N PHE A 461 -17.60 20.35 1.55
CA PHE A 461 -17.86 21.77 1.53
C PHE A 461 -17.47 22.33 2.90
N LYS A 462 -16.24 22.86 2.98
CA LYS A 462 -15.67 23.44 4.21
C LYS A 462 -15.51 24.94 4.03
N LEU A 463 -15.98 25.68 5.01
CA LEU A 463 -15.90 27.14 5.14
C LEU A 463 -15.61 27.48 6.60
N PRO A 464 -15.24 28.73 6.93
CA PRO A 464 -15.23 29.18 8.31
C PRO A 464 -16.57 28.88 9.00
N PRO A 465 -16.56 28.36 10.24
CA PRO A 465 -17.79 28.06 10.96
C PRO A 465 -18.59 29.32 11.30
N LYS A 466 -17.97 30.50 11.29
CA LYS A 466 -18.60 31.79 11.57
C LYS A 466 -18.20 32.81 10.51
N ILE A 467 -19.19 33.37 9.83
CA ILE A 467 -19.01 34.43 8.84
C ILE A 467 -19.94 35.57 9.22
N TYR A 468 -19.37 36.67 9.69
CA TYR A 468 -20.08 37.90 9.99
C TYR A 468 -19.92 38.86 8.82
N PHE A 469 -21.01 39.50 8.40
CA PHE A 469 -21.03 40.46 7.30
C PHE A 469 -21.98 41.61 7.68
N GLU A 470 -22.01 42.66 6.86
CA GLU A 470 -22.65 43.98 7.11
C GLU A 470 -21.72 45.00 7.79
N LYS A 471 -22.04 46.28 7.62
CA LYS A 471 -21.30 47.40 8.22
C LYS A 471 -21.27 47.26 9.74
N HIS A 472 -20.08 47.39 10.32
CA HIS A 472 -19.81 47.20 11.76
C HIS A 472 -19.88 45.75 12.27
N ALA A 473 -19.83 44.75 11.40
CA ALA A 473 -19.65 43.34 11.79
C ALA A 473 -18.42 43.11 12.68
N THR A 474 -17.38 43.96 12.61
CA THR A 474 -16.22 43.93 13.52
C THR A 474 -16.61 44.04 15.01
N ALA A 475 -17.80 44.55 15.33
CA ALA A 475 -18.33 44.59 16.68
C ALA A 475 -18.43 43.22 17.37
N TYR A 476 -18.45 42.13 16.59
CA TYR A 476 -18.38 40.77 17.13
C TYR A 476 -17.15 40.55 18.02
N LEU A 477 -16.00 41.19 17.74
CA LEU A 477 -14.78 41.06 18.54
C LEU A 477 -14.97 41.46 20.01
N ALA A 478 -15.92 42.35 20.31
CA ALA A 478 -16.25 42.73 21.68
C ALA A 478 -16.95 41.61 22.49
N ASN A 479 -17.46 40.58 21.81
CA ASN A 479 -18.20 39.47 22.42
C ASN A 479 -17.62 38.09 22.05
N MET A 480 -16.46 38.04 21.39
CA MET A 480 -15.86 36.79 20.94
C MET A 480 -15.35 35.98 22.14
N PRO A 481 -15.79 34.73 22.34
CA PRO A 481 -15.44 33.97 23.54
C PRO A 481 -13.95 33.57 23.55
N ASN A 482 -13.41 33.41 24.76
CA ASN A 482 -12.09 32.84 25.03
C ASN A 482 -10.92 33.60 24.38
N ILE A 483 -10.99 34.93 24.36
CA ILE A 483 -9.86 35.78 23.94
C ILE A 483 -9.36 36.64 25.10
N SER A 484 -8.04 36.76 25.21
CA SER A 484 -7.33 37.57 26.20
C SER A 484 -6.05 38.20 25.67
N ARG A 485 -5.48 37.66 24.57
CA ARG A 485 -4.24 38.13 23.95
C ARG A 485 -4.38 38.08 22.42
N ALA A 486 -4.69 39.24 21.84
CA ALA A 486 -4.86 39.40 20.40
C ALA A 486 -3.57 39.81 19.71
N PHE A 487 -3.18 39.08 18.67
CA PHE A 487 -2.07 39.42 17.79
C PHE A 487 -2.61 39.83 16.42
N ILE A 488 -2.48 41.10 16.07
CA ILE A 488 -2.97 41.64 14.80
C ILE A 488 -1.86 41.56 13.76
N VAL A 489 -2.11 40.88 12.65
CA VAL A 489 -1.20 40.80 11.50
C VAL A 489 -1.75 41.67 10.37
N THR A 490 -0.95 42.61 9.90
CA THR A 490 -1.37 43.64 8.96
C THR A 490 -0.21 44.18 8.13
N ASP A 491 -0.52 44.97 7.10
CA ASP A 491 0.45 45.81 6.37
C ASP A 491 0.50 47.25 6.95
N PRO A 492 1.54 48.05 6.62
CA PRO A 492 1.69 49.42 7.11
C PRO A 492 0.55 50.34 6.71
N GLY A 493 -0.06 50.12 5.53
CA GLY A 493 -1.15 50.94 5.03
C GLY A 493 -2.37 50.89 5.94
N MET A 494 -2.73 49.72 6.47
CA MET A 494 -3.89 49.61 7.37
C MET A 494 -3.70 50.37 8.69
N VAL A 495 -2.45 50.53 9.13
CA VAL A 495 -2.09 51.37 10.29
C VAL A 495 -2.30 52.84 9.93
N GLU A 496 -1.77 53.29 8.79
CA GLU A 496 -1.90 54.67 8.32
C GLU A 496 -3.36 55.12 8.12
N HIS A 497 -4.24 54.19 7.72
CA HIS A 497 -5.67 54.46 7.52
C HIS A 497 -6.51 54.36 8.82
N GLY A 498 -5.92 54.01 9.97
CA GLY A 498 -6.62 53.90 11.26
C GLY A 498 -7.52 52.65 11.40
N TYR A 499 -7.34 51.64 10.55
CA TYR A 499 -8.15 50.42 10.60
C TYR A 499 -7.75 49.51 11.77
N VAL A 500 -6.48 49.50 12.14
CA VAL A 500 -6.01 48.83 13.36
C VAL A 500 -6.68 49.42 14.61
N ASP A 501 -6.88 50.74 14.65
CA ASP A 501 -7.57 51.41 15.77
C ASP A 501 -9.05 50.99 15.86
N THR A 502 -9.69 50.76 14.72
CA THR A 502 -11.08 50.26 14.66
C THR A 502 -11.20 48.86 15.26
N VAL A 503 -10.27 47.97 14.94
CA VAL A 503 -10.19 46.64 15.55
C VAL A 503 -9.88 46.74 17.05
N ALA A 504 -8.89 47.55 17.43
CA ALA A 504 -8.50 47.77 18.81
C ALA A 504 -9.65 48.35 19.66
N HIS A 505 -10.47 49.24 19.11
CA HIS A 505 -11.64 49.79 19.78
C HIS A 505 -12.64 48.71 20.23
N TYR A 506 -12.91 47.72 19.38
CA TYR A 506 -13.81 46.62 19.75
C TYR A 506 -13.17 45.63 20.71
N LEU A 507 -11.86 45.35 20.57
CA LEU A 507 -11.13 44.53 21.55
C LEU A 507 -11.09 45.18 22.93
N ASN A 508 -10.95 46.51 23.01
CA ASN A 508 -10.98 47.27 24.27
C ASN A 508 -12.36 47.27 24.95
N LYS A 509 -13.43 47.00 24.21
CA LYS A 509 -14.80 46.85 24.74
C LYS A 509 -15.11 45.43 25.22
N HIS A 510 -14.21 44.49 24.98
CA HIS A 510 -14.39 43.11 25.40
C HIS A 510 -14.45 43.00 26.93
N ALA A 511 -15.23 42.06 27.45
CA ALA A 511 -15.38 41.89 28.90
C ALA A 511 -14.08 41.46 29.60
N ASN A 512 -13.20 40.77 28.88
CA ASN A 512 -11.83 40.50 29.29
C ASN A 512 -10.92 41.68 28.90
N ASP A 513 -9.92 42.00 29.73
CA ASP A 513 -8.86 42.96 29.42
C ASP A 513 -7.90 42.37 28.36
N VAL A 514 -8.31 42.44 27.08
CA VAL A 514 -7.57 41.86 25.95
C VAL A 514 -6.29 42.65 25.69
N LYS A 515 -5.13 42.00 25.83
CA LYS A 515 -3.84 42.59 25.44
C LYS A 515 -3.66 42.48 23.93
N VAL A 516 -3.18 43.55 23.30
CA VAL A 516 -3.02 43.64 21.85
C VAL A 516 -1.55 43.84 21.50
N GLU A 517 -1.04 43.05 20.56
CA GLU A 517 0.25 43.25 19.89
C GLU A 517 0.02 43.28 18.37
N VAL A 518 0.78 44.10 17.65
CA VAL A 518 0.58 44.34 16.22
C VAL A 518 1.86 44.04 15.45
N PHE A 519 1.77 43.15 14.47
CA PHE A 519 2.77 42.93 13.43
C PHE A 519 2.30 43.61 12.14
N PHE A 520 2.97 44.69 11.76
CA PHE A 520 2.58 45.53 10.62
C PHE A 520 3.58 45.48 9.46
N GLU A 521 4.52 44.53 9.47
CA GLU A 521 5.60 44.44 8.49
C GLU A 521 5.28 43.53 7.29
N VAL A 522 4.00 43.23 7.01
CA VAL A 522 3.65 42.36 5.88
C VAL A 522 3.81 43.09 4.56
N GLU A 523 4.68 42.57 3.70
CA GLU A 523 4.88 43.02 2.32
C GLU A 523 3.87 42.39 1.34
N PRO A 524 3.60 43.02 0.18
CA PRO A 524 2.93 42.34 -0.93
C PRO A 524 3.67 41.06 -1.33
N ASP A 525 2.95 39.96 -1.58
CA ASP A 525 3.51 38.64 -1.89
C ASP A 525 4.46 38.10 -0.80
N PRO A 526 3.95 37.88 0.42
CA PRO A 526 4.76 37.73 1.63
C PRO A 526 5.73 36.55 1.54
N SER A 527 6.92 36.76 2.10
CA SER A 527 7.98 35.76 2.14
C SER A 527 7.89 34.82 3.35
N ASP A 528 8.55 33.67 3.24
CA ASP A 528 8.77 32.75 4.34
C ASP A 528 9.53 33.41 5.51
N GLU A 529 10.45 34.34 5.24
CA GLU A 529 11.15 35.13 6.26
C GLU A 529 10.19 35.99 7.10
N THR A 530 9.24 36.69 6.46
CA THR A 530 8.20 37.48 7.15
C THR A 530 7.32 36.58 8.00
N VAL A 531 6.93 35.41 7.48
CA VAL A 531 6.14 34.41 8.22
C VAL A 531 6.87 33.95 9.47
N PHE A 532 8.16 33.58 9.38
CA PHE A 532 8.92 33.12 10.54
C PHE A 532 9.16 34.23 11.56
N LYS A 533 9.36 35.48 11.12
CA LYS A 533 9.50 36.63 12.02
C LYS A 533 8.23 36.86 12.83
N GLY A 534 7.06 36.85 12.18
CA GLY A 534 5.77 36.97 12.86
C GLY A 534 5.50 35.82 13.83
N ALA A 535 5.81 34.57 13.44
CA ALA A 535 5.65 33.40 14.29
C ALA A 535 6.53 33.46 15.56
N GLU A 536 7.77 33.98 15.49
CA GLU A 536 8.63 34.13 16.67
C GLU A 536 8.13 35.24 17.62
N MET A 537 7.55 36.32 17.08
CA MET A 537 6.85 37.32 17.89
C MET A 537 5.62 36.70 18.58
N MET A 538 4.80 35.93 17.86
CA MET A 538 3.67 35.19 18.45
C MET A 538 4.12 34.21 19.53
N LYS A 539 5.26 33.54 19.38
CA LYS A 539 5.80 32.64 20.40
C LYS A 539 6.17 33.36 21.70
N SER A 540 6.67 34.59 21.58
CA SER A 540 6.99 35.45 22.72
C SER A 540 5.74 36.02 23.38
N PHE A 541 4.80 36.53 22.57
CA PHE A 541 3.54 37.11 23.04
C PHE A 541 2.54 36.06 23.51
N LYS A 542 2.53 34.85 22.95
CA LYS A 542 1.55 33.78 23.20
C LYS A 542 0.09 34.25 23.03
N PRO A 543 -0.32 34.65 21.82
CA PRO A 543 -1.71 35.02 21.57
C PRO A 543 -2.65 33.82 21.69
N ASP A 544 -3.89 34.09 22.09
CA ASP A 544 -5.02 33.15 22.00
C ASP A 544 -5.98 33.51 20.85
N VAL A 545 -5.77 34.65 20.19
CA VAL A 545 -6.42 35.01 18.94
C VAL A 545 -5.44 35.74 18.01
N ILE A 546 -5.41 35.31 16.75
CA ILE A 546 -4.68 35.96 15.66
C ILE A 546 -5.71 36.64 14.77
N ILE A 547 -5.55 37.93 14.52
CA ILE A 547 -6.45 38.72 13.68
C ILE A 547 -5.67 39.17 12.46
N ALA A 548 -5.96 38.58 11.30
CA ALA A 548 -5.47 39.04 10.02
C ALA A 548 -6.35 40.19 9.53
N LEU A 549 -5.80 41.40 9.49
CA LEU A 549 -6.45 42.61 8.98
C LEU A 549 -5.69 43.08 7.74
N GLY A 550 -6.28 42.94 6.56
CA GLY A 550 -5.63 43.40 5.33
C GLY A 550 -6.15 42.75 4.06
N GLY A 551 -5.41 42.90 2.96
CA GLY A 551 -5.64 42.15 1.72
C GLY A 551 -5.12 40.70 1.79
N GLY A 552 -5.08 40.02 0.63
CA GLY A 552 -4.59 38.63 0.54
C GLY A 552 -3.22 38.41 1.16
N SER A 553 -2.25 39.31 0.90
CA SER A 553 -0.91 39.21 1.46
C SER A 553 -0.89 39.15 3.00
N ALA A 554 -1.66 40.01 3.67
CA ALA A 554 -1.76 40.02 5.13
C ALA A 554 -2.36 38.72 5.67
N MET A 555 -3.43 38.23 5.04
CA MET A 555 -4.10 37.00 5.43
C MET A 555 -3.25 35.75 5.18
N ASP A 556 -2.57 35.68 4.05
CA ASP A 556 -1.70 34.56 3.69
C ASP A 556 -0.48 34.49 4.61
N ALA A 557 0.15 35.63 4.89
CA ALA A 557 1.23 35.73 5.87
C ALA A 557 0.74 35.29 7.26
N ALA A 558 -0.43 35.75 7.70
CA ALA A 558 -1.01 35.40 8.98
C ALA A 558 -1.31 33.90 9.10
N LYS A 559 -1.84 33.26 8.05
CA LYS A 559 -2.05 31.79 8.02
C LYS A 559 -0.74 31.03 8.17
N GLY A 560 0.31 31.48 7.48
CA GLY A 560 1.66 30.94 7.65
C GLY A 560 2.17 31.10 9.08
N MET A 561 2.04 32.30 9.66
CA MET A 561 2.46 32.59 11.03
C MET A 561 1.70 31.72 12.03
N TRP A 562 0.39 31.56 11.85
CA TRP A 562 -0.47 30.72 12.68
C TRP A 562 -0.01 29.26 12.66
N LEU A 563 0.22 28.68 11.47
CA LEU A 563 0.73 27.32 11.33
C LEU A 563 2.04 27.09 12.07
N PHE A 564 3.03 27.97 11.88
CA PHE A 564 4.35 27.81 12.53
C PHE A 564 4.36 28.21 14.01
N TYR A 565 3.40 29.01 14.46
CA TYR A 565 3.17 29.29 15.88
C TYR A 565 2.55 28.08 16.61
N GLU A 566 1.54 27.45 16.00
CA GLU A 566 0.89 26.23 16.50
C GLU A 566 1.87 25.05 16.47
N HIS A 567 2.58 24.87 15.36
CA HIS A 567 3.43 23.70 15.10
C HIS A 567 4.81 24.08 14.53
N PRO A 568 5.74 24.57 15.38
CA PRO A 568 7.08 24.99 14.96
C PRO A 568 7.96 23.86 14.41
N GLU A 569 7.59 22.59 14.66
CA GLU A 569 8.22 21.41 14.09
C GLU A 569 7.88 21.17 12.60
N THR A 570 6.86 21.86 12.09
CA THR A 570 6.44 21.76 10.69
C THR A 570 7.53 22.32 9.77
N THR A 571 7.66 21.76 8.57
CA THR A 571 8.63 22.24 7.58
C THR A 571 7.94 22.77 6.33
N PHE A 572 8.40 23.91 5.83
CA PHE A 572 7.92 24.51 4.58
C PHE A 572 8.04 23.53 3.39
N TYR A 573 9.11 22.72 3.37
CA TYR A 573 9.34 21.71 2.33
C TYR A 573 8.23 20.67 2.23
N GLY A 574 7.69 20.17 3.35
CA GLY A 574 6.62 19.17 3.34
C GLY A 574 5.28 19.76 2.92
N ILE A 575 4.93 20.92 3.48
CA ILE A 575 3.60 21.52 3.34
C ILE A 575 3.33 22.16 1.97
N LYS A 576 4.41 22.51 1.22
CA LYS A 576 4.34 23.05 -0.15
C LYS A 576 4.15 21.99 -1.24
N GLN A 577 4.20 20.69 -0.89
CA GLN A 577 4.09 19.61 -1.86
C GLN A 577 2.67 19.51 -2.45
N LYS A 578 2.61 19.16 -3.74
CA LYS A 578 1.39 19.11 -4.55
C LYS A 578 0.59 17.84 -4.34
N PHE A 579 -0.64 17.85 -4.84
CA PHE A 579 -1.55 16.71 -4.75
C PHE A 579 -2.55 16.67 -5.92
N LEU A 580 -3.08 15.47 -6.18
CA LEU A 580 -4.26 15.28 -7.04
C LEU A 580 -5.56 15.19 -6.22
N ASP A 581 -5.44 14.80 -4.96
CA ASP A 581 -6.54 14.75 -3.98
C ASP A 581 -5.99 15.31 -2.66
N ILE A 582 -6.58 16.39 -2.15
CA ILE A 582 -6.17 17.08 -0.92
C ILE A 582 -6.15 16.16 0.31
N ARG A 583 -6.81 15.00 0.24
CA ARG A 583 -6.85 13.99 1.32
C ARG A 583 -5.74 12.95 1.22
N LYS A 584 -5.11 12.81 0.05
CA LYS A 584 -4.07 11.81 -0.25
C LYS A 584 -2.72 12.49 -0.42
N ARG A 585 -2.34 13.30 0.56
CA ARG A 585 -1.06 14.03 0.57
C ARG A 585 0.03 13.19 1.23
N THR A 586 1.24 13.35 0.71
CA THR A 586 2.44 12.75 1.32
C THR A 586 2.79 13.43 2.67
N CYS A 587 2.45 14.71 2.81
CA CYS A 587 2.59 15.48 4.05
C CYS A 587 1.21 15.92 4.53
N LYS A 588 0.89 15.62 5.78
CA LYS A 588 -0.38 16.01 6.42
C LYS A 588 -0.14 17.28 7.23
N TYR A 589 -1.03 18.27 7.10
CA TYR A 589 -1.01 19.44 7.98
C TYR A 589 -1.45 19.01 9.40
N PRO A 590 -0.81 19.56 10.44
CA PRO A 590 -1.28 19.36 11.81
C PRO A 590 -2.59 20.12 12.03
N GLU A 591 -3.36 19.68 13.04
CA GLU A 591 -4.62 20.33 13.43
C GLU A 591 -4.34 21.72 14.02
N LEU A 592 -4.92 22.77 13.43
CA LEU A 592 -4.76 24.14 13.90
C LEU A 592 -5.93 24.58 14.80
N GLY A 593 -5.75 25.69 15.51
CA GLY A 593 -6.76 26.26 16.42
C GLY A 593 -6.64 25.80 17.87
N ASN A 594 -5.56 25.09 18.23
CA ASN A 594 -5.33 24.61 19.58
C ASN A 594 -4.73 25.69 20.49
N LYS A 595 -3.83 26.52 19.95
CA LYS A 595 -3.19 27.63 20.69
C LYS A 595 -3.92 28.94 20.50
N ALA A 596 -4.36 29.24 19.28
CA ALA A 596 -5.01 30.50 18.95
C ALA A 596 -6.14 30.32 17.95
N GLN A 597 -7.24 31.05 18.16
CA GLN A 597 -8.29 31.21 17.15
C GLN A 597 -7.81 32.14 16.03
N PHE A 598 -8.20 31.88 14.79
CA PHE A 598 -7.83 32.68 13.63
C PHE A 598 -9.03 33.48 13.08
N VAL A 599 -8.91 34.81 13.08
CA VAL A 599 -9.91 35.74 12.55
C VAL A 599 -9.37 36.42 11.31
N ALA A 600 -10.11 36.40 10.22
CA ALA A 600 -9.76 37.09 8.98
C ALA A 600 -10.73 38.24 8.69
N ILE A 601 -10.17 39.43 8.46
CA ILE A 601 -10.89 40.67 8.18
C ILE A 601 -10.32 41.27 6.87
N PRO A 602 -10.97 41.03 5.72
CA PRO A 602 -10.48 41.53 4.44
C PRO A 602 -10.66 43.05 4.33
N THR A 603 -9.64 43.74 3.81
CA THR A 603 -9.68 45.19 3.53
C THR A 603 -9.64 45.52 2.03
N THR A 604 -9.67 44.47 1.20
CA THR A 604 -9.86 44.56 -0.25
C THR A 604 -10.95 43.58 -0.69
N SER A 605 -11.59 43.84 -1.83
CA SER A 605 -12.67 43.00 -2.38
C SER A 605 -12.17 42.21 -3.59
N GLY A 606 -11.24 41.28 -3.36
CA GLY A 606 -10.60 40.51 -4.44
C GLY A 606 -10.30 39.06 -4.11
N THR A 607 -9.67 38.82 -2.95
CA THR A 607 -8.95 37.55 -2.73
C THR A 607 -9.80 36.43 -2.18
N GLY A 608 -10.85 36.74 -1.39
CA GLY A 608 -11.63 35.73 -0.67
C GLY A 608 -10.82 34.92 0.36
N SER A 609 -9.59 35.35 0.70
CA SER A 609 -8.69 34.61 1.60
C SER A 609 -9.27 34.44 3.01
N GLU A 610 -10.22 35.29 3.40
CA GLU A 610 -10.94 35.22 4.67
C GLU A 610 -11.84 33.98 4.82
N VAL A 611 -12.18 33.31 3.72
CA VAL A 611 -13.02 32.09 3.74
C VAL A 611 -12.35 30.87 3.11
N THR A 612 -11.09 30.97 2.69
CA THR A 612 -10.43 29.89 1.95
C THR A 612 -9.33 29.19 2.75
N PRO A 613 -9.03 27.92 2.43
CA PRO A 613 -7.95 27.14 3.03
C PRO A 613 -6.58 27.37 2.35
N PHE A 614 -6.39 28.50 1.66
CA PHE A 614 -5.22 28.76 0.84
C PHE A 614 -4.36 29.89 1.41
N ALA A 615 -3.05 29.79 1.21
CA ALA A 615 -2.10 30.89 1.45
C ALA A 615 -0.98 30.84 0.42
N VAL A 616 -0.59 31.96 -0.17
CA VAL A 616 0.53 32.04 -1.11
C VAL A 616 1.74 32.63 -0.40
N ILE A 617 2.79 31.82 -0.24
CA ILE A 617 4.04 32.24 0.42
C ILE A 617 5.20 32.15 -0.58
N THR A 618 6.01 33.20 -0.62
CA THR A 618 7.22 33.27 -1.44
C THR A 618 8.40 32.64 -0.71
N ASP A 619 9.01 31.61 -1.29
CA ASP A 619 10.32 31.09 -0.87
C ASP A 619 11.38 32.10 -1.31
N LYS A 620 11.86 32.93 -0.36
CA LYS A 620 12.74 34.06 -0.68
C LYS A 620 14.07 33.61 -1.28
N LYS A 621 14.58 32.47 -0.81
CA LYS A 621 15.86 31.91 -1.25
C LYS A 621 15.85 31.49 -2.72
N ASN A 622 14.75 30.87 -3.15
CA ASN A 622 14.61 30.37 -4.53
C ASN A 622 13.83 31.32 -5.44
N ASN A 623 13.22 32.37 -4.89
CA ASN A 623 12.34 33.32 -5.57
C ASN A 623 11.15 32.63 -6.27
N ILE A 624 10.52 31.67 -5.57
CA ILE A 624 9.39 30.87 -6.07
C ILE A 624 8.20 31.04 -5.14
N LYS A 625 7.02 31.36 -5.70
CA LYS A 625 5.76 31.39 -4.96
C LYS A 625 5.16 30.00 -4.85
N TYR A 626 4.79 29.58 -3.65
CA TYR A 626 4.12 28.30 -3.39
C TYR A 626 2.71 28.54 -2.83
N PRO A 627 1.66 28.02 -3.50
CA PRO A 627 0.35 27.93 -2.89
C PRO A 627 0.34 26.81 -1.83
N LEU A 628 0.18 27.19 -0.58
CA LEU A 628 -0.16 26.31 0.53
C LEU A 628 -1.68 26.09 0.49
N ALA A 629 -2.09 24.82 0.51
CA ALA A 629 -3.48 24.43 0.36
C ALA A 629 -3.81 23.28 1.31
N ASP A 630 -4.47 23.59 2.41
CA ASP A 630 -4.98 22.59 3.35
C ASP A 630 -6.16 23.15 4.16
N TYR A 631 -7.19 22.34 4.40
CA TYR A 631 -8.37 22.79 5.13
C TYR A 631 -8.07 23.23 6.57
N GLU A 632 -6.95 22.79 7.15
CA GLU A 632 -6.47 23.30 8.45
C GLU A 632 -6.16 24.80 8.42
N LEU A 633 -5.87 25.39 7.25
CA LEU A 633 -5.66 26.84 7.09
C LEU A 633 -6.96 27.65 6.96
N THR A 634 -8.13 27.02 7.13
CA THR A 634 -9.43 27.72 7.07
C THR A 634 -9.59 28.57 8.33
N PRO A 635 -9.90 29.88 8.21
CA PRO A 635 -10.15 30.72 9.38
C PRO A 635 -11.29 30.20 10.28
N ASP A 636 -11.19 30.43 11.59
CA ASP A 636 -12.28 30.17 12.54
C ASP A 636 -13.42 31.17 12.39
N VAL A 637 -13.07 32.41 12.06
CA VAL A 637 -14.01 33.52 11.89
C VAL A 637 -13.62 34.37 10.68
N ALA A 638 -14.57 34.60 9.80
CA ALA A 638 -14.47 35.64 8.76
C ALA A 638 -15.36 36.84 9.14
N ILE A 639 -14.85 38.06 9.00
CA ILE A 639 -15.61 39.30 9.24
C ILE A 639 -15.54 40.18 8.00
N VAL A 640 -16.57 40.12 7.16
CA VAL A 640 -16.71 40.82 5.88
C VAL A 640 -17.39 42.17 6.12
N ASP A 641 -16.65 43.14 6.63
CA ASP A 641 -17.15 44.46 7.02
C ASP A 641 -16.80 45.54 5.97
N PRO A 642 -17.79 46.11 5.26
CA PRO A 642 -17.55 47.06 4.18
C PRO A 642 -16.86 48.36 4.62
N GLN A 643 -16.81 48.67 5.92
CA GLN A 643 -16.13 49.87 6.39
C GLN A 643 -14.63 49.91 6.02
N PHE A 644 -14.00 48.75 5.81
CA PHE A 644 -12.57 48.65 5.49
C PHE A 644 -12.24 48.80 4.01
N VAL A 645 -13.25 48.80 3.11
CA VAL A 645 -13.02 48.89 1.65
C VAL A 645 -13.35 50.26 1.06
N MET A 646 -13.76 51.22 1.91
CA MET A 646 -14.21 52.54 1.46
C MET A 646 -13.08 53.42 0.89
N THR A 647 -11.85 53.22 1.35
CA THR A 647 -10.67 53.99 0.91
C THR A 647 -9.96 53.40 -0.31
N VAL A 648 -10.42 52.25 -0.83
CA VAL A 648 -9.71 51.50 -1.88
C VAL A 648 -9.71 52.30 -3.20
N PRO A 649 -8.55 52.60 -3.80
CA PRO A 649 -8.47 53.39 -5.03
C PRO A 649 -9.20 52.74 -6.23
N PRO A 650 -9.62 53.52 -7.25
CA PRO A 650 -10.31 52.98 -8.42
C PRO A 650 -9.54 51.88 -9.15
N HIS A 651 -8.22 52.02 -9.34
CA HIS A 651 -7.43 51.01 -10.05
C HIS A 651 -7.36 49.67 -9.29
N VAL A 652 -7.22 49.70 -7.96
CA VAL A 652 -7.27 48.49 -7.11
C VAL A 652 -8.67 47.87 -7.16
N THR A 653 -9.71 48.70 -7.14
CA THR A 653 -11.11 48.26 -7.25
C THR A 653 -11.36 47.51 -8.56
N ALA A 654 -10.84 48.03 -9.67
CA ALA A 654 -10.92 47.37 -10.98
C ALA A 654 -10.19 46.02 -10.98
N ASP A 655 -8.91 46.01 -10.59
CA ASP A 655 -8.08 44.79 -10.65
C ASP A 655 -8.65 43.70 -9.72
N THR A 656 -8.98 44.04 -8.47
CA THR A 656 -9.53 43.08 -7.49
C THR A 656 -10.94 42.61 -7.85
N GLY A 657 -11.80 43.48 -8.41
CA GLY A 657 -13.14 43.07 -8.84
C GLY A 657 -13.13 42.10 -10.03
N MET A 658 -12.20 42.27 -10.98
CA MET A 658 -12.01 41.31 -12.07
C MET A 658 -11.44 39.98 -11.58
N ASP A 659 -10.66 40.00 -10.50
CA ASP A 659 -10.18 38.80 -9.82
C ASP A 659 -11.35 37.97 -9.26
N VAL A 660 -12.32 38.63 -8.60
CA VAL A 660 -13.55 37.98 -8.11
C VAL A 660 -14.32 37.30 -9.25
N LEU A 661 -14.42 37.96 -10.41
CA LEU A 661 -15.07 37.37 -11.58
C LEU A 661 -14.33 36.10 -12.04
N THR A 662 -12.99 36.15 -12.06
CA THR A 662 -12.14 35.00 -12.39
C THR A 662 -12.40 33.84 -11.44
N HIS A 663 -12.33 34.11 -10.13
CA HIS A 663 -12.57 33.12 -9.09
C HIS A 663 -13.90 32.39 -9.29
N ALA A 664 -14.97 33.16 -9.49
CA ALA A 664 -16.31 32.61 -9.65
C ALA A 664 -16.46 31.79 -10.94
N ILE A 665 -15.94 32.29 -12.08
CA ILE A 665 -16.02 31.57 -13.35
C ILE A 665 -15.21 30.27 -13.31
N GLU A 666 -13.99 30.30 -12.78
CA GLU A 666 -13.15 29.10 -12.71
C GLU A 666 -13.69 28.05 -11.74
N ALA A 667 -14.16 28.48 -10.56
CA ALA A 667 -14.85 27.60 -9.64
C ALA A 667 -16.09 26.96 -10.28
N TYR A 668 -16.82 27.71 -11.11
CA TYR A 668 -17.97 27.19 -11.85
C TYR A 668 -17.56 26.18 -12.90
N VAL A 669 -16.50 26.36 -13.68
CA VAL A 669 -16.16 25.37 -14.73
C VAL A 669 -15.21 24.27 -14.28
N SER A 670 -14.75 24.31 -13.03
CA SER A 670 -13.81 23.33 -12.46
C SER A 670 -14.33 21.89 -12.57
N VAL A 671 -13.42 20.93 -12.71
CA VAL A 671 -13.74 19.50 -12.61
C VAL A 671 -14.20 19.08 -11.20
N MET A 672 -13.95 19.94 -10.21
CA MET A 672 -14.38 19.79 -8.83
C MET A 672 -15.67 20.57 -8.52
N ALA A 673 -16.24 21.29 -9.49
CA ALA A 673 -17.51 22.01 -9.33
C ALA A 673 -18.63 21.05 -8.89
N ASN A 674 -19.52 21.54 -8.05
CA ASN A 674 -20.65 20.80 -7.48
C ASN A 674 -21.80 21.75 -7.15
N ASP A 675 -22.98 21.19 -6.86
CA ASP A 675 -24.20 21.97 -6.67
C ASP A 675 -24.06 23.07 -5.58
N TYR A 676 -23.24 22.84 -4.54
CA TYR A 676 -22.97 23.84 -3.50
C TYR A 676 -22.09 24.99 -4.02
N THR A 677 -21.03 24.69 -4.76
CA THR A 677 -20.13 25.72 -5.33
C THR A 677 -20.78 26.47 -6.49
N ASP A 678 -21.65 25.79 -7.24
CA ASP A 678 -22.32 26.34 -8.43
C ASP A 678 -23.24 27.52 -8.08
N GLY A 679 -24.05 27.38 -7.03
CA GLY A 679 -24.92 28.44 -6.57
C GLY A 679 -24.15 29.69 -6.11
N LEU A 680 -23.02 29.49 -5.42
CA LEU A 680 -22.16 30.58 -4.95
C LEU A 680 -21.45 31.28 -6.11
N ALA A 681 -20.83 30.52 -7.01
CA ALA A 681 -20.15 31.05 -8.17
C ALA A 681 -21.08 31.90 -9.05
N LEU A 682 -22.26 31.38 -9.40
CA LEU A 682 -23.24 32.12 -10.21
C LEU A 682 -23.70 33.41 -9.51
N LYS A 683 -23.91 33.37 -8.18
CA LYS A 683 -24.28 34.57 -7.43
C LYS A 683 -23.18 35.63 -7.39
N ALA A 684 -21.92 35.23 -7.24
CA ALA A 684 -20.80 36.15 -7.30
C ALA A 684 -20.70 36.81 -8.68
N ILE A 685 -20.86 36.04 -9.77
CA ILE A 685 -20.85 36.58 -11.15
C ILE A 685 -21.94 37.65 -11.33
N ASP A 686 -23.18 37.36 -10.90
CA ASP A 686 -24.30 38.32 -10.92
C ASP A 686 -23.96 39.63 -10.20
N LEU A 687 -23.42 39.53 -8.98
CA LEU A 687 -23.03 40.71 -8.20
C LEU A 687 -21.91 41.51 -8.86
N VAL A 688 -20.89 40.86 -9.40
CA VAL A 688 -19.75 41.54 -10.05
C VAL A 688 -20.21 42.35 -11.25
N PHE A 689 -20.95 41.75 -12.18
CA PHE A 689 -21.44 42.47 -13.37
C PHE A 689 -22.34 43.66 -13.01
N LYS A 690 -23.09 43.55 -11.90
CA LYS A 690 -24.01 44.62 -11.46
C LYS A 690 -23.32 45.76 -10.71
N TYR A 691 -22.37 45.46 -9.81
CA TYR A 691 -21.87 46.43 -8.84
C TYR A 691 -20.41 46.87 -9.07
N LEU A 692 -19.57 46.10 -9.77
CA LEU A 692 -18.19 46.50 -10.02
C LEU A 692 -18.07 47.82 -10.81
N PRO A 693 -18.82 48.04 -11.91
CA PRO A 693 -18.76 49.32 -12.63
C PRO A 693 -19.17 50.52 -11.76
N ARG A 694 -20.12 50.31 -10.83
CA ARG A 694 -20.58 51.34 -9.89
C ARG A 694 -19.49 51.69 -8.87
N ALA A 695 -18.94 50.68 -8.19
CA ALA A 695 -17.90 50.85 -7.17
C ALA A 695 -16.62 51.48 -7.75
N TYR A 696 -16.30 51.20 -9.02
CA TYR A 696 -15.18 51.82 -9.73
C TYR A 696 -15.43 53.29 -10.06
N LYS A 697 -16.61 53.61 -10.60
CA LYS A 697 -16.95 54.96 -11.08
C LYS A 697 -17.17 55.94 -9.93
N ASP A 698 -17.79 55.48 -8.85
CA ASP A 698 -17.98 56.25 -7.62
C ASP A 698 -17.51 55.44 -6.42
N GLY A 699 -16.31 55.77 -5.93
CA GLY A 699 -15.71 55.10 -4.78
C GLY A 699 -16.49 55.29 -3.47
N ASN A 700 -17.44 56.24 -3.41
CA ASN A 700 -18.30 56.51 -2.26
C ASN A 700 -19.66 55.77 -2.34
N ASP A 701 -19.93 54.99 -3.39
CA ASP A 701 -21.13 54.16 -3.49
C ASP A 701 -21.06 53.01 -2.46
N GLU A 702 -21.53 53.27 -1.23
CA GLU A 702 -21.48 52.32 -0.11
C GLU A 702 -22.13 50.97 -0.46
N GLU A 703 -23.26 50.99 -1.18
CA GLU A 703 -23.95 49.77 -1.60
C GLU A 703 -23.07 48.95 -2.56
N ALA A 704 -22.50 49.60 -3.58
CA ALA A 704 -21.66 48.90 -4.55
C ALA A 704 -20.39 48.32 -3.91
N ARG A 705 -19.77 49.07 -2.96
CA ARG A 705 -18.63 48.59 -2.18
C ARG A 705 -18.98 47.37 -1.34
N GLU A 706 -20.08 47.42 -0.61
CA GLU A 706 -20.57 46.30 0.20
C GLU A 706 -20.89 45.07 -0.67
N LYS A 707 -21.59 45.24 -1.79
CA LYS A 707 -21.96 44.11 -2.66
C LYS A 707 -20.74 43.50 -3.35
N MET A 708 -19.73 44.29 -3.71
CA MET A 708 -18.45 43.75 -4.21
C MET A 708 -17.66 43.01 -3.13
N HIS A 709 -17.69 43.51 -1.89
CA HIS A 709 -17.05 42.84 -0.76
C HIS A 709 -17.68 41.47 -0.49
N ASN A 710 -19.02 41.43 -0.48
CA ASN A 710 -19.77 40.17 -0.39
C ASN A 710 -19.53 39.25 -1.60
N ALA A 711 -19.43 39.79 -2.82
CA ALA A 711 -19.14 39.00 -4.01
C ALA A 711 -17.77 38.30 -3.91
N SER A 712 -16.75 39.00 -3.38
CA SER A 712 -15.44 38.44 -3.13
C SER A 712 -15.48 37.26 -2.16
N ALA A 713 -16.17 37.43 -1.02
CA ALA A 713 -16.32 36.37 -0.04
C ALA A 713 -17.08 35.17 -0.62
N ILE A 714 -18.20 35.40 -1.33
CA ILE A 714 -19.00 34.34 -1.96
C ILE A 714 -18.18 33.56 -3.01
N ALA A 715 -17.40 34.25 -3.84
CA ALA A 715 -16.49 33.60 -4.78
C ALA A 715 -15.43 32.78 -4.04
N GLY A 716 -14.87 33.33 -2.95
CA GLY A 716 -14.01 32.65 -1.99
C GLY A 716 -14.56 31.31 -1.51
N MET A 717 -15.82 31.32 -1.04
CA MET A 717 -16.50 30.11 -0.57
C MET A 717 -16.64 29.04 -1.67
N ALA A 718 -16.85 29.47 -2.92
CA ALA A 718 -16.93 28.57 -4.07
C ALA A 718 -15.57 27.95 -4.39
N PHE A 719 -14.52 28.75 -4.60
CA PHE A 719 -13.21 28.22 -5.01
C PHE A 719 -12.44 27.55 -3.85
N ALA A 720 -12.77 27.84 -2.59
CA ALA A 720 -12.31 27.05 -1.44
C ALA A 720 -12.60 25.55 -1.58
N ASN A 721 -13.65 25.20 -2.33
CA ASN A 721 -14.13 23.83 -2.47
C ASN A 721 -14.11 23.31 -3.92
N ALA A 722 -14.12 24.19 -4.92
CA ALA A 722 -13.98 23.85 -6.34
C ALA A 722 -12.58 24.11 -6.91
N PHE A 723 -11.67 24.75 -6.16
CA PHE A 723 -10.37 25.20 -6.63
C PHE A 723 -10.48 26.17 -7.83
N LEU A 724 -9.31 26.63 -8.29
CA LEU A 724 -9.16 27.55 -9.42
C LEU A 724 -8.53 26.82 -10.61
N GLY A 725 -8.59 27.43 -11.79
CA GLY A 725 -8.17 26.82 -13.05
C GLY A 725 -6.90 27.43 -13.63
N ILE A 726 -6.73 27.26 -14.95
CA ILE A 726 -5.50 27.71 -15.64
C ILE A 726 -5.39 29.23 -15.75
N ASN A 727 -6.47 30.01 -15.58
CA ASN A 727 -6.37 31.46 -15.57
C ASN A 727 -5.45 31.91 -14.44
N HIS A 728 -5.68 31.38 -13.23
CA HIS A 728 -4.79 31.61 -12.09
C HIS A 728 -3.41 31.02 -12.32
N SER A 729 -3.30 29.80 -12.86
CA SER A 729 -1.99 29.20 -13.15
C SER A 729 -1.14 30.08 -14.07
N LEU A 730 -1.75 30.69 -15.09
CA LEU A 730 -1.08 31.60 -16.02
C LEU A 730 -0.78 32.94 -15.31
N ALA A 731 -1.76 33.53 -14.63
CA ALA A 731 -1.61 34.81 -13.92
C ALA A 731 -0.51 34.78 -12.84
N HIS A 732 -0.38 33.67 -12.10
CA HIS A 732 0.66 33.46 -11.08
C HIS A 732 2.07 33.58 -11.63
N LYS A 733 2.29 33.31 -12.93
CA LYS A 733 3.62 33.32 -13.53
C LYS A 733 3.90 34.60 -14.29
N ILE A 734 2.93 35.09 -15.08
CA ILE A 734 3.13 36.30 -15.89
C ILE A 734 3.16 37.59 -15.06
N GLY A 735 2.36 37.67 -13.99
CA GLY A 735 2.27 38.87 -13.15
C GLY A 735 3.62 39.25 -12.55
N PRO A 736 4.30 38.35 -11.80
CA PRO A 736 5.62 38.62 -11.24
C PRO A 736 6.72 38.86 -12.29
N GLU A 737 6.66 38.19 -13.44
CA GLU A 737 7.66 38.31 -14.50
C GLU A 737 7.68 39.72 -15.12
N PHE A 738 6.50 40.32 -15.31
CA PHE A 738 6.35 41.62 -15.99
C PHE A 738 5.77 42.73 -15.11
N HIS A 739 5.71 42.51 -13.80
CA HIS A 739 5.14 43.45 -12.83
C HIS A 739 3.69 43.87 -13.14
N ILE A 740 2.89 42.95 -13.69
CA ILE A 740 1.46 43.15 -13.94
C ILE A 740 0.69 42.79 -12.66
N PRO A 741 -0.16 43.69 -12.11
CA PRO A 741 -0.99 43.37 -10.94
C PRO A 741 -1.82 42.10 -11.15
N HIS A 742 -1.94 41.25 -10.11
CA HIS A 742 -2.53 39.92 -10.23
C HIS A 742 -3.93 39.90 -10.85
N GLY A 743 -4.86 40.67 -10.27
CA GLY A 743 -6.23 40.77 -10.79
C GLY A 743 -6.30 41.33 -12.22
N ARG A 744 -5.33 42.16 -12.62
CA ARG A 744 -5.20 42.64 -14.00
C ARG A 744 -4.71 41.56 -14.95
N ALA A 745 -3.70 40.79 -14.55
CA ALA A 745 -3.24 39.63 -15.33
C ALA A 745 -4.39 38.63 -15.52
N ASN A 746 -5.15 38.36 -14.46
CA ASN A 746 -6.35 37.54 -14.52
C ASN A 746 -7.40 38.09 -15.50
N ALA A 747 -7.68 39.40 -15.46
CA ALA A 747 -8.60 40.06 -16.38
C ALA A 747 -8.19 39.92 -17.85
N ILE A 748 -6.90 40.13 -18.16
CA ILE A 748 -6.35 40.05 -19.52
C ILE A 748 -6.43 38.61 -20.07
N LEU A 749 -6.14 37.60 -19.23
CA LEU A 749 -6.10 36.20 -19.65
C LEU A 749 -7.50 35.57 -19.80
N MET A 750 -8.48 36.02 -19.02
CA MET A 750 -9.79 35.38 -18.88
C MET A 750 -10.54 35.17 -20.21
N PRO A 751 -10.64 36.15 -21.13
CA PRO A 751 -11.23 35.94 -22.45
C PRO A 751 -10.65 34.74 -23.21
N HIS A 752 -9.32 34.62 -23.20
CA HIS A 752 -8.58 33.57 -23.92
C HIS A 752 -8.74 32.22 -23.23
N VAL A 753 -8.70 32.18 -21.90
CA VAL A 753 -8.93 30.96 -21.13
C VAL A 753 -10.36 30.45 -21.29
N VAL A 754 -11.38 31.33 -21.30
CA VAL A 754 -12.78 30.95 -21.55
C VAL A 754 -12.93 30.32 -22.93
N ARG A 755 -12.39 30.96 -23.98
CA ARG A 755 -12.39 30.41 -25.35
C ARG A 755 -11.71 29.05 -25.42
N TYR A 756 -10.51 28.96 -24.85
CA TYR A 756 -9.78 27.71 -24.78
C TYR A 756 -10.61 26.63 -24.08
N ASN A 757 -11.07 26.87 -22.86
CA ASN A 757 -11.80 25.88 -22.06
C ASN A 757 -13.15 25.49 -22.67
N ALA A 758 -13.77 26.33 -23.49
CA ALA A 758 -15.00 25.99 -24.23
C ALA A 758 -14.76 25.04 -25.43
N ILE A 759 -13.52 24.84 -25.88
CA ILE A 759 -13.20 23.91 -26.97
C ILE A 759 -13.01 22.50 -26.40
N LYS A 760 -13.59 21.50 -27.09
CA LYS A 760 -13.46 20.08 -26.74
C LYS A 760 -11.98 19.70 -26.51
N PRO A 761 -11.68 18.93 -25.45
CA PRO A 761 -10.32 18.71 -25.01
C PRO A 761 -9.54 17.82 -25.96
N ARG A 762 -8.29 18.20 -26.27
CA ARG A 762 -7.30 17.25 -26.83
C ARG A 762 -6.86 16.23 -25.78
N LYS A 763 -6.79 16.67 -24.51
CA LYS A 763 -6.47 15.83 -23.35
C LYS A 763 -7.49 16.05 -22.23
N HIS A 764 -8.11 14.96 -21.78
CA HIS A 764 -9.15 15.01 -20.76
C HIS A 764 -8.56 15.22 -19.36
N ALA A 765 -9.29 15.93 -18.51
CA ALA A 765 -8.94 16.09 -17.11
C ALA A 765 -9.12 14.79 -16.31
N LEU A 766 -8.30 14.63 -15.27
CA LEU A 766 -8.21 13.41 -14.46
C LEU A 766 -8.94 13.59 -13.12
N PHE A 767 -10.27 13.63 -13.13
CA PHE A 767 -11.06 13.71 -11.91
C PHE A 767 -12.26 12.74 -11.93
N PRO A 768 -12.38 11.79 -10.97
CA PRO A 768 -13.39 10.73 -11.04
C PRO A 768 -14.85 11.20 -11.11
N LYS A 769 -15.16 12.40 -10.62
CA LYS A 769 -16.52 12.98 -10.74
C LYS A 769 -16.80 13.54 -12.13
N TYR A 770 -15.79 14.05 -12.84
CA TYR A 770 -15.97 14.69 -14.13
C TYR A 770 -16.21 13.61 -15.20
N GLU A 771 -17.47 13.36 -15.51
CA GLU A 771 -17.90 12.22 -16.34
C GLU A 771 -17.69 12.47 -17.83
N HIS A 772 -17.99 13.69 -18.28
CA HIS A 772 -17.86 14.13 -19.66
C HIS A 772 -17.55 15.63 -19.69
N PHE A 773 -17.07 16.12 -20.82
CA PHE A 773 -16.76 17.53 -20.99
C PHE A 773 -18.04 18.37 -21.10
N VAL A 774 -18.16 19.41 -20.27
CA VAL A 774 -19.35 20.29 -20.15
C VAL A 774 -19.02 21.78 -20.04
N ALA A 775 -17.75 22.17 -20.20
CA ALA A 775 -17.33 23.54 -19.93
C ALA A 775 -17.96 24.56 -20.90
N ASP A 776 -18.13 24.20 -22.17
CA ASP A 776 -18.84 24.99 -23.18
C ASP A 776 -20.27 25.34 -22.75
N GLU A 777 -21.03 24.35 -22.32
CA GLU A 777 -22.40 24.54 -21.85
C GLU A 777 -22.47 25.36 -20.56
N ARG A 778 -21.48 25.19 -19.67
CA ARG A 778 -21.38 25.95 -18.41
C ARG A 778 -21.07 27.43 -18.67
N TYR A 779 -20.14 27.75 -19.57
CA TYR A 779 -19.91 29.15 -19.98
C TYR A 779 -21.15 29.77 -20.64
N ALA A 780 -21.83 29.03 -21.52
CA ALA A 780 -23.07 29.50 -22.14
C ALA A 780 -24.21 29.69 -21.13
N HIS A 781 -24.24 28.91 -20.04
CA HIS A 781 -25.19 29.10 -18.96
C HIS A 781 -24.97 30.42 -18.22
N ILE A 782 -23.73 30.82 -17.97
CA ILE A 782 -23.41 32.12 -17.39
C ILE A 782 -23.96 33.24 -18.30
N ALA A 783 -23.76 33.15 -19.61
CA ALA A 783 -24.30 34.13 -20.56
C ALA A 783 -25.82 34.24 -20.49
N ARG A 784 -26.54 33.11 -20.44
CA ARG A 784 -28.01 33.09 -20.29
C ARG A 784 -28.47 33.75 -18.99
N MET A 785 -27.79 33.47 -17.88
CA MET A 785 -28.10 34.05 -16.57
C MET A 785 -27.98 35.58 -16.59
N LEU A 786 -26.96 36.11 -17.27
CA LEU A 786 -26.72 37.54 -17.42
C LEU A 786 -27.64 38.21 -18.45
N GLY A 787 -28.54 37.46 -19.11
CA GLY A 787 -29.42 37.98 -20.15
C GLY A 787 -28.72 38.26 -21.49
N LEU A 788 -27.55 37.67 -21.72
CA LEU A 788 -26.78 37.81 -22.96
C LEU A 788 -27.25 36.80 -24.03
N PRO A 789 -27.03 37.08 -25.34
CA PRO A 789 -27.36 36.14 -26.41
C PRO A 789 -26.62 34.80 -26.25
N ALA A 790 -27.36 33.68 -26.21
CA ALA A 790 -26.79 32.35 -25.95
C ALA A 790 -27.71 31.22 -26.47
N SER A 791 -28.14 31.33 -27.73
CA SER A 791 -28.99 30.33 -28.40
C SER A 791 -28.27 29.01 -28.68
N SER A 792 -26.93 29.05 -28.74
CA SER A 792 -26.04 27.89 -28.77
C SER A 792 -24.90 28.06 -27.78
N ALA A 793 -24.20 26.97 -27.43
CA ALA A 793 -23.04 27.04 -26.54
C ALA A 793 -21.95 27.98 -27.08
N ALA A 794 -21.65 27.89 -28.38
CA ALA A 794 -20.65 28.74 -29.03
C ALA A 794 -21.03 30.23 -28.99
N GLU A 795 -22.30 30.56 -29.25
CA GLU A 795 -22.78 31.95 -29.13
C GLU A 795 -22.70 32.44 -27.68
N GLY A 796 -23.12 31.62 -26.72
CA GLY A 796 -23.08 31.98 -25.30
C GLY A 796 -21.65 32.22 -24.80
N VAL A 797 -20.69 31.40 -25.22
CA VAL A 797 -19.27 31.57 -24.90
C VAL A 797 -18.75 32.91 -25.42
N GLU A 798 -18.97 33.23 -26.70
CA GLU A 798 -18.48 34.50 -27.26
C GLU A 798 -19.21 35.72 -26.68
N SER A 799 -20.51 35.61 -26.38
CA SER A 799 -21.25 36.67 -25.68
C SER A 799 -20.69 36.94 -24.29
N LEU A 800 -20.35 35.90 -23.53
CA LEU A 800 -19.69 36.04 -22.23
C LEU A 800 -18.31 36.68 -22.36
N VAL A 801 -17.50 36.23 -23.33
CA VAL A 801 -16.17 36.79 -23.60
C VAL A 801 -16.25 38.28 -23.93
N ARG A 802 -17.21 38.69 -24.77
CA ARG A 802 -17.43 40.12 -25.09
C ARG A 802 -17.81 40.92 -23.86
N ALA A 803 -18.73 40.41 -23.04
CA ALA A 803 -19.13 41.07 -21.80
C ALA A 803 -17.96 41.25 -20.81
N ILE A 804 -17.07 40.25 -20.70
CA ILE A 804 -15.84 40.34 -19.89
C ILE A 804 -14.91 41.44 -20.42
N ILE A 805 -14.68 41.49 -21.74
CA ILE A 805 -13.83 42.51 -22.37
C ILE A 805 -14.42 43.91 -22.20
N GLU A 806 -15.73 44.08 -22.41
CA GLU A 806 -16.43 45.34 -22.23
C GLU A 806 -16.40 45.82 -20.79
N LEU A 807 -16.59 44.90 -19.83
CA LEU A 807 -16.44 45.19 -18.41
C LEU A 807 -15.02 45.69 -18.11
N GLY A 808 -13.98 44.96 -18.51
CA GLY A 808 -12.58 45.37 -18.30
C GLY A 808 -12.26 46.75 -18.91
N LYS A 809 -12.73 47.02 -20.13
CA LYS A 809 -12.57 48.34 -20.77
C LYS A 809 -13.31 49.45 -20.03
N SER A 810 -14.51 49.18 -19.50
CA SER A 810 -15.27 50.16 -18.70
C SER A 810 -14.56 50.55 -17.39
N LEU A 811 -13.66 49.69 -16.92
CA LEU A 811 -12.81 49.89 -15.74
C LEU A 811 -11.43 50.49 -16.09
N ASN A 812 -11.24 50.94 -17.34
CA ASN A 812 -9.99 51.47 -17.88
C ASN A 812 -8.81 50.47 -17.83
N ILE A 813 -9.10 49.17 -17.97
CA ILE A 813 -8.07 48.13 -18.12
C ILE A 813 -7.72 47.97 -19.60
N ASN A 814 -6.43 48.03 -19.92
CA ASN A 814 -5.95 47.66 -21.25
C ASN A 814 -5.88 46.13 -21.36
N MET A 815 -6.81 45.54 -22.12
CA MET A 815 -7.06 44.09 -22.18
C MET A 815 -6.06 43.33 -23.07
N SER A 816 -4.76 43.63 -22.95
CA SER A 816 -3.68 42.91 -23.62
C SER A 816 -2.38 43.02 -22.83
N ILE A 817 -1.49 42.03 -22.96
CA ILE A 817 -0.19 42.06 -22.27
C ILE A 817 0.71 43.16 -22.86
N ALA A 818 0.74 43.32 -24.19
CA ALA A 818 1.44 44.43 -24.84
C ALA A 818 0.95 45.80 -24.34
N GLY A 819 -0.36 45.90 -24.07
CA GLY A 819 -1.00 47.08 -23.53
C GLY A 819 -0.57 47.47 -22.10
N GLN A 820 0.12 46.57 -21.39
CA GLN A 820 0.75 46.84 -20.09
C GLN A 820 2.20 47.31 -20.20
N GLY A 821 2.71 47.51 -21.42
CA GLY A 821 4.09 47.94 -21.66
C GLY A 821 5.11 46.80 -21.74
N VAL A 822 4.65 45.57 -21.97
CA VAL A 822 5.52 44.40 -22.13
C VAL A 822 6.08 44.32 -23.56
N ASP A 823 7.41 44.36 -23.66
CA ASP A 823 8.13 44.22 -24.91
C ASP A 823 7.94 42.83 -25.55
N LYS A 824 7.86 42.79 -26.89
CA LYS A 824 7.49 41.57 -27.62
C LYS A 824 8.61 40.55 -27.58
N GLU A 825 9.83 41.00 -27.85
CA GLU A 825 11.02 40.16 -27.87
C GLU A 825 11.28 39.57 -26.47
N GLN A 826 11.16 40.41 -25.43
CA GLN A 826 11.28 39.94 -24.04
C GLN A 826 10.22 38.88 -23.70
N PHE A 827 8.98 39.07 -24.15
CA PHE A 827 7.89 38.12 -23.92
C PHE A 827 8.11 36.79 -24.65
N GLU A 828 8.49 36.82 -25.92
CA GLU A 828 8.73 35.62 -26.73
C GLU A 828 9.89 34.76 -26.19
N GLU A 829 10.87 35.38 -25.53
CA GLU A 829 11.99 34.68 -24.88
C GLU A 829 11.54 33.81 -23.69
N VAL A 830 10.62 34.32 -22.85
CA VAL A 830 10.26 33.67 -21.57
C VAL A 830 8.95 32.88 -21.62
N VAL A 831 8.08 33.11 -22.61
CA VAL A 831 6.72 32.52 -22.66
C VAL A 831 6.72 30.99 -22.59
N GLY A 832 7.75 30.32 -23.13
CA GLY A 832 7.91 28.86 -23.03
C GLY A 832 8.07 28.41 -21.57
N VAL A 833 8.95 29.07 -20.82
CA VAL A 833 9.20 28.79 -19.40
C VAL A 833 7.99 29.14 -18.54
N LEU A 834 7.29 30.25 -18.86
CA LEU A 834 6.04 30.62 -18.17
C LEU A 834 4.96 29.57 -18.35
N ALA A 835 4.82 28.98 -19.54
CA ALA A 835 3.86 27.91 -19.80
C ALA A 835 4.19 26.62 -19.02
N GLU A 836 5.47 26.26 -18.93
CA GLU A 836 5.93 25.13 -18.10
C GLU A 836 5.61 25.35 -16.62
N ARG A 837 5.93 26.55 -16.10
CA ARG A 837 5.65 26.93 -14.71
C ARG A 837 4.14 27.03 -14.43
N ALA A 838 3.33 27.45 -15.40
CA ALA A 838 1.88 27.47 -15.27
C ALA A 838 1.32 26.04 -15.21
N PHE A 839 1.81 25.14 -16.06
CA PHE A 839 1.43 23.72 -15.99
C PHE A 839 1.82 23.12 -14.62
N GLU A 840 2.94 23.56 -14.06
CA GLU A 840 3.44 23.16 -12.76
C GLU A 840 2.52 23.59 -11.58
N ASP A 841 1.68 24.62 -11.76
CA ASP A 841 0.83 25.20 -10.71
C ASP A 841 -0.29 24.26 -10.24
N GLN A 842 -0.64 24.31 -8.94
CA GLN A 842 -1.66 23.44 -8.34
C GLN A 842 -3.05 23.69 -8.95
N CYS A 843 -3.36 24.92 -9.39
CA CYS A 843 -4.65 25.27 -9.98
C CYS A 843 -4.91 24.53 -11.31
N THR A 844 -3.85 24.19 -12.06
CA THR A 844 -3.98 23.51 -13.36
C THR A 844 -4.72 22.18 -13.25
N THR A 845 -4.62 21.51 -12.10
CA THR A 845 -5.25 20.19 -11.87
C THR A 845 -6.78 20.24 -11.80
N ALA A 846 -7.37 21.39 -11.48
CA ALA A 846 -8.82 21.55 -11.36
C ALA A 846 -9.50 22.09 -12.64
N ASN A 847 -8.71 22.44 -13.67
CA ASN A 847 -9.24 22.98 -14.92
C ASN A 847 -10.14 21.98 -15.68
N PRO A 848 -11.25 22.39 -16.33
CA PRO A 848 -12.20 21.52 -17.06
C PRO A 848 -11.58 20.61 -18.13
N LYS A 849 -10.35 20.89 -18.54
CA LYS A 849 -9.52 20.03 -19.39
C LYS A 849 -8.06 20.11 -18.96
N LEU A 850 -7.30 19.05 -19.22
CA LEU A 850 -5.89 19.02 -18.88
C LEU A 850 -5.08 19.68 -20.00
N PRO A 851 -4.52 20.88 -19.79
CA PRO A 851 -3.83 21.57 -20.86
C PRO A 851 -2.52 20.89 -21.24
N LEU A 852 -2.14 21.01 -22.52
CA LEU A 852 -0.75 20.82 -22.93
C LEU A 852 0.04 22.11 -22.69
N ILE A 853 1.34 21.98 -22.41
CA ILE A 853 2.23 23.15 -22.23
C ILE A 853 2.22 24.03 -23.49
N SER A 854 2.15 23.44 -24.68
CA SER A 854 2.03 24.17 -25.94
C SER A 854 0.74 25.00 -26.03
N GLU A 855 -0.36 24.50 -25.46
CA GLU A 855 -1.65 25.20 -25.45
C GLU A 855 -1.65 26.35 -24.42
N LEU A 856 -0.99 26.18 -23.27
CA LEU A 856 -0.77 27.27 -22.32
C LEU A 856 0.07 28.39 -22.95
N LYS A 857 1.12 28.02 -23.71
CA LYS A 857 1.92 28.98 -24.48
C LYS A 857 1.06 29.71 -25.52
N GLU A 858 0.18 29.00 -26.23
CA GLU A 858 -0.73 29.59 -27.22
C GLU A 858 -1.67 30.63 -26.59
N ILE A 859 -2.28 30.32 -25.43
CA ILE A 859 -3.11 31.27 -24.68
C ILE A 859 -2.35 32.56 -24.35
N TYR A 860 -1.10 32.44 -23.88
CA TYR A 860 -0.26 33.61 -23.64
C TYR A 860 -0.02 34.43 -24.91
N MET A 861 0.29 33.78 -26.04
CA MET A 861 0.53 34.45 -27.31
C MET A 861 -0.71 35.20 -27.83
N GLU A 862 -1.90 34.62 -27.66
CA GLU A 862 -3.17 35.27 -28.01
C GLU A 862 -3.42 36.49 -27.10
N ALA A 863 -3.22 36.32 -25.79
CA ALA A 863 -3.35 37.39 -24.80
C ALA A 863 -2.34 38.54 -24.99
N TYR A 864 -1.23 38.30 -25.69
CA TYR A 864 -0.23 39.33 -25.95
C TYR A 864 -0.80 40.52 -26.71
N LYS A 865 -1.56 40.24 -27.78
CA LYS A 865 -2.20 41.26 -28.62
C LYS A 865 -3.60 41.67 -28.13
N GLY A 866 -4.29 40.80 -27.39
CA GLY A 866 -5.66 41.01 -26.95
C GLY A 866 -6.70 40.88 -28.09
N GLU A 867 -6.44 40.00 -29.06
CA GLU A 867 -7.30 39.70 -30.21
C GLU A 867 -8.38 38.64 -29.90
#